data_AF-A0ABD6P1X7-F1
#
_entry.id   AF-A0ABD6P1X7-F1
#
_cell.length_a   1.000
_cell.length_b   1.000
_cell.length_c   1.000
_cell.angle_alpha   90.00
_cell.angle_beta   90.00
_cell.angle_gamma   90.00
#
_symmetry.space_group_name_H-M   'P 1'
#
loop_
_entity.id
_entity.type
_entity.pdbx_description
1 polymer ?
#
loop_
_entity_poly.entity_id
_entity_poly.type
_entity_poly.pdbx_seq_one_letter_code
_entity_poly.pdbx_strand_id
1 'polypeptide(L)'
;MTRAADATRPASPRRVFRDRGEAGRMLANLLGAYRDKQDVIVLGLARGGIPVAWEVAAALHAPLDAFIVRKLGAPGHEEFAVGALASGGRVVVNDDVVRGLRITPQELRAVAEREGRELVRREAVYRDGRPPVDVAGKTVILVDDGLATGASMFAAVQALREAEPAHIVIAVPAAPESTCREFAGLVDDVVCASMPTPFLAVGESFWDFRQVTDAEVRQLLATPTTESSTTIPMARPPAEVIGGVAIDAPQGIPPREALEELIGDARIVLIGEGSHGTHEFYEARAAITKWLIEEKGFCAVAAEADWPDAYRVNRYVHGRGDDGNADEALSGFERFPAWMWRNTVVREFVDWLHAHNRLHGSNGQRQAGFYGLDLYSLHRSMHEVIAYLDKIDPKAAARARERYACFDHASADDGQAYGFAAAFGAGPSCENQAIEQLVDVQRHALDYARRDGLIAEDELFYAQQNAQTVRNAEVYYRAMFSGRVSSWNLRDQHMAQTLEALLRHLDRRKETHDEPARIVVWAHNSHVGDARATEVWADGQLTLGQLVRQRYGAQVRLIGFSTYTGTVTAASEWGGAAERKVVRPALNGSIEELLHETGRSNFLVSALISRDAADPLGAVRLGRAIGVIYRPETERQSHYFHVRPADQFDAIIHIDQTRALEPLEVTSLWVAGETPETYPTGL
;
A
#
# COMPACT_ATOMS: atom_id res chain seq x y z
N MET A 1 -31.93 -30.09 -11.29
CA MET A 1 -32.19 -29.08 -12.33
C MET A 1 -32.23 -27.72 -11.67
N THR A 2 -31.66 -26.71 -12.36
CA THR A 2 -31.60 -25.25 -12.06
C THR A 2 -30.85 -24.83 -10.79
N ARG A 3 -29.86 -23.94 -10.80
CA ARG A 3 -29.18 -23.14 -11.84
C ARG A 3 -27.81 -22.75 -11.23
N ALA A 4 -26.73 -22.97 -11.97
CA ALA A 4 -25.44 -22.38 -11.67
C ALA A 4 -25.55 -20.86 -11.79
N ALA A 5 -25.18 -20.13 -10.74
CA ALA A 5 -25.10 -18.67 -10.77
C ALA A 5 -23.68 -18.28 -11.19
N ASP A 6 -23.61 -17.76 -12.41
CA ASP A 6 -22.53 -17.03 -13.07
C ASP A 6 -21.37 -16.55 -12.17
N ALA A 7 -20.23 -17.20 -12.37
CA ALA A 7 -18.92 -16.60 -12.17
C ALA A 7 -18.56 -15.74 -13.38
N THR A 8 -18.03 -14.55 -13.12
CA THR A 8 -17.36 -13.57 -14.02
C THR A 8 -18.09 -12.21 -14.12
N ARG A 9 -18.00 -11.42 -13.04
CA ARG A 9 -18.03 -9.96 -13.18
C ARG A 9 -16.65 -9.51 -13.66
N PRO A 10 -16.51 -8.80 -14.79
CA PRO A 10 -15.23 -8.21 -15.17
C PRO A 10 -14.81 -7.20 -14.10
N ALA A 11 -13.56 -7.27 -13.66
CA ALA A 11 -12.97 -6.33 -12.71
C ALA A 11 -13.22 -4.89 -13.18
N SER A 12 -13.58 -3.99 -12.26
CA SER A 12 -13.71 -2.57 -12.59
C SER A 12 -12.36 -2.02 -13.07
N PRO A 13 -12.31 -1.22 -14.15
CA PRO A 13 -11.06 -0.77 -14.76
C PRO A 13 -10.22 0.09 -13.80
N ARG A 14 -8.90 -0.12 -13.88
CA ARG A 14 -7.83 0.38 -12.98
C ARG A 14 -7.43 1.82 -13.26
N ARG A 15 -8.23 2.78 -12.83
CA ARG A 15 -8.07 4.20 -13.20
C ARG A 15 -7.16 4.95 -12.21
N VAL A 16 -5.89 5.14 -12.61
CA VAL A 16 -4.84 5.81 -11.82
C VAL A 16 -4.84 7.32 -12.03
N PHE A 17 -5.08 7.77 -13.26
CA PHE A 17 -5.06 9.18 -13.66
C PHE A 17 -6.47 9.63 -14.01
N ARG A 18 -6.85 10.84 -13.63
CA ARG A 18 -8.11 11.47 -14.04
C ARG A 18 -8.18 11.63 -15.56
N ASP A 19 -7.14 12.19 -16.16
CA ASP A 19 -7.04 12.48 -17.59
C ASP A 19 -5.56 12.52 -18.04
N ARG A 20 -5.33 12.74 -19.34
CA ARG A 20 -3.97 12.86 -19.91
C ARG A 20 -3.18 14.05 -19.37
N GLY A 21 -3.85 15.13 -18.97
CA GLY A 21 -3.19 16.31 -18.42
C GLY A 21 -2.61 16.04 -17.03
N GLU A 22 -3.37 15.36 -16.17
CA GLU A 22 -2.90 14.95 -14.85
C GLU A 22 -1.73 13.97 -14.94
N ALA A 23 -1.84 13.00 -15.85
CA ALA A 23 -0.74 12.07 -16.14
C ALA A 23 0.53 12.79 -16.62
N GLY A 24 0.39 13.79 -17.50
CA GLY A 24 1.49 14.61 -17.98
C GLY A 24 2.18 15.42 -16.88
N ARG A 25 1.41 16.04 -15.97
CA ARG A 25 1.98 16.75 -14.81
C ARG A 25 2.73 15.83 -13.86
N MET A 26 2.21 14.63 -13.62
CA MET A 26 2.91 13.65 -12.78
C MET A 26 4.22 13.20 -13.44
N LEU A 27 4.19 12.92 -14.74
CA LEU A 27 5.37 12.53 -15.50
C LEU A 27 6.42 13.66 -15.55
N ALA A 28 5.98 14.92 -15.64
CA ALA A 28 6.85 16.09 -15.59
C ALA A 28 7.63 16.21 -14.28
N ASN A 29 7.01 15.87 -13.13
CA ASN A 29 7.69 15.87 -11.83
C ASN A 29 8.84 14.84 -11.80
N LEU A 30 8.62 13.65 -12.36
CA LEU A 30 9.65 12.61 -12.46
C LEU A 30 10.80 13.02 -13.39
N LEU A 31 10.53 13.87 -14.37
CA LEU A 31 11.51 14.40 -15.33
C LEU A 31 12.18 15.70 -14.88
N GLY A 32 12.04 16.12 -13.61
CA GLY A 32 12.53 17.41 -13.11
C GLY A 32 14.01 17.68 -13.39
N ALA A 33 14.85 16.64 -13.51
CA ALA A 33 16.26 16.74 -13.84
C ALA A 33 16.57 17.30 -15.25
N TYR A 34 15.56 17.39 -16.13
CA TYR A 34 15.68 17.92 -17.50
C TYR A 34 15.23 19.38 -17.63
N ARG A 35 14.73 20.00 -16.56
CA ARG A 35 14.21 21.36 -16.58
C ARG A 35 15.31 22.37 -16.95
N ASP A 36 14.95 23.36 -17.76
CA ASP A 36 15.81 24.49 -18.18
C ASP A 36 17.08 24.09 -18.96
N LYS A 37 17.18 22.82 -19.39
CA LYS A 37 18.27 22.36 -20.26
C LYS A 37 18.04 22.78 -21.70
N GLN A 38 19.01 23.49 -22.28
CA GLN A 38 18.90 24.03 -23.64
C GLN A 38 18.95 22.97 -24.75
N ASP A 39 19.46 21.77 -24.44
CA ASP A 39 19.61 20.64 -25.35
C ASP A 39 18.45 19.62 -25.26
N VAL A 40 17.39 19.91 -24.51
CA VAL A 40 16.23 19.00 -24.36
C VAL A 40 15.13 19.36 -25.34
N ILE A 41 14.55 18.34 -25.98
CA ILE A 41 13.36 18.46 -26.82
C ILE A 41 12.35 17.39 -26.43
N VAL A 42 11.08 17.77 -26.32
CA VAL A 42 9.98 16.84 -26.03
C VAL A 42 9.24 16.52 -27.32
N LEU A 43 9.13 15.24 -27.63
CA LEU A 43 8.39 14.73 -28.78
C LEU A 43 7.20 13.89 -28.30
N GLY A 44 5.98 14.31 -28.62
CA GLY A 44 4.78 13.53 -28.31
C GLY A 44 4.38 12.62 -29.46
N LEU A 45 4.16 11.33 -29.19
CA LEU A 45 3.61 10.38 -30.16
C LEU A 45 2.16 10.75 -30.48
N ALA A 46 1.93 11.16 -31.73
CA ALA A 46 0.60 11.60 -32.13
C ALA A 46 -0.38 10.41 -32.25
N ARG A 47 -1.61 10.50 -31.73
CA ARG A 47 -2.27 11.69 -31.15
C ARG A 47 -2.31 11.71 -29.62
N GLY A 48 -2.42 10.52 -29.01
CA GLY A 48 -2.67 10.36 -27.59
C GLY A 48 -1.56 10.93 -26.70
N GLY A 49 -0.30 10.84 -27.13
CA GLY A 49 0.84 11.37 -26.40
C GLY A 49 0.95 12.89 -26.36
N ILE A 50 0.29 13.64 -27.25
CA ILE A 50 0.48 15.09 -27.37
C ILE A 50 0.01 15.86 -26.11
N PRO A 51 -1.18 15.62 -25.54
CA PRO A 51 -1.58 16.27 -24.28
C PRO A 51 -0.64 15.97 -23.11
N VAL A 52 -0.11 14.75 -23.02
CA VAL A 52 0.87 14.38 -21.98
C VAL A 52 2.20 15.09 -22.23
N ALA A 53 2.68 15.08 -23.47
CA ALA A 53 3.92 15.71 -23.89
C ALA A 53 3.90 17.22 -23.69
N TRP A 54 2.74 17.87 -23.88
CA TRP A 54 2.61 19.31 -23.67
C TRP A 54 2.83 19.70 -22.20
N GLU A 55 2.24 18.97 -21.26
CA GLU A 55 2.44 19.21 -19.82
C GLU A 55 3.91 19.00 -19.42
N VAL A 56 4.55 17.95 -19.97
CA VAL A 56 5.98 17.69 -19.78
C VAL A 56 6.83 18.83 -20.35
N ALA A 57 6.60 19.22 -21.60
CA ALA A 57 7.36 20.27 -22.26
C ALA A 57 7.21 21.63 -21.57
N ALA A 58 5.99 21.99 -21.18
CA ALA A 58 5.69 23.22 -20.46
C ALA A 58 6.40 23.26 -19.10
N ALA A 59 6.38 22.16 -18.34
CA ALA A 59 7.04 22.08 -17.04
C ALA A 59 8.57 22.10 -17.12
N LEU A 60 9.15 21.56 -18.20
CA LEU A 60 10.60 21.53 -18.42
C LEU A 60 11.14 22.78 -19.13
N HIS A 61 10.26 23.66 -19.61
CA HIS A 61 10.58 24.78 -20.50
C HIS A 61 11.28 24.36 -21.80
N ALA A 62 10.90 23.20 -22.32
CA ALA A 62 11.51 22.58 -23.51
C ALA A 62 10.61 22.74 -24.76
N PRO A 63 11.18 22.79 -25.97
CA PRO A 63 10.41 22.76 -27.21
C PRO A 63 9.56 21.48 -27.33
N LEU A 64 8.31 21.63 -27.76
CA LEU A 64 7.39 20.53 -28.08
C LEU A 64 7.21 20.39 -29.60
N ASP A 65 7.30 19.17 -30.12
CA ASP A 65 6.80 18.82 -31.46
C ASP A 65 6.09 17.46 -31.47
N ALA A 66 5.32 17.22 -32.52
CA ALA A 66 4.67 15.94 -32.75
C ALA A 66 5.60 14.97 -33.49
N PHE A 67 5.65 13.74 -33.01
CA PHE A 67 6.29 12.64 -33.72
C PHE A 67 5.22 11.66 -34.22
N ILE A 68 5.16 11.47 -35.53
CA ILE A 68 4.10 10.68 -36.17
C ILE A 68 4.64 9.31 -36.54
N VAL A 69 3.98 8.28 -36.02
CA VAL A 69 4.22 6.88 -36.35
C VAL A 69 2.92 6.23 -36.82
N ARG A 70 3.01 5.43 -37.88
CA ARG A 70 1.92 4.61 -38.43
C ARG A 70 2.33 3.14 -38.35
N LYS A 71 1.44 2.27 -37.90
CA LYS A 71 1.70 0.82 -37.95
C LYS A 71 1.50 0.31 -39.37
N LEU A 72 2.38 -0.58 -39.81
CA LEU A 72 2.21 -1.34 -41.05
C LEU A 72 1.53 -2.65 -40.68
N GLY A 73 0.23 -2.74 -40.97
CA GLY A 73 -0.55 -3.97 -40.76
C GLY A 73 -0.21 -5.04 -41.80
N ALA A 74 -0.38 -6.31 -41.45
CA ALA A 74 -0.28 -7.42 -42.39
C ALA A 74 -1.36 -7.27 -43.48
N PRO A 75 -1.04 -7.56 -44.76
CA PRO A 75 -2.05 -7.58 -45.83
C PRO A 75 -3.24 -8.48 -45.45
N GLY A 76 -4.46 -7.94 -45.47
CA GLY A 76 -5.68 -8.66 -45.09
C GLY A 76 -5.96 -8.76 -43.58
N HIS A 77 -5.00 -8.37 -42.72
CA HIS A 77 -5.12 -8.35 -41.26
C HIS A 77 -4.52 -7.05 -40.71
N GLU A 78 -5.22 -5.94 -40.94
CA GLU A 78 -4.70 -4.58 -40.70
C GLU A 78 -4.36 -4.30 -39.22
N GLU A 79 -5.01 -5.01 -38.29
CA GLU A 79 -4.75 -4.95 -36.84
C GLU A 79 -3.46 -5.68 -36.40
N PHE A 80 -2.91 -6.57 -37.24
CA PHE A 80 -1.71 -7.33 -36.93
C PHE A 80 -0.47 -6.63 -37.49
N ALA A 81 0.32 -5.97 -36.62
CA ALA A 81 1.45 -5.16 -37.05
C ALA A 81 2.65 -6.01 -37.50
N VAL A 82 3.13 -5.78 -38.72
CA VAL A 82 4.34 -6.39 -39.30
C VAL A 82 5.53 -5.43 -39.35
N GLY A 83 5.25 -4.16 -39.08
CA GLY A 83 6.22 -3.08 -39.03
C GLY A 83 5.56 -1.76 -38.67
N ALA A 84 6.29 -0.67 -38.90
CA ALA A 84 5.83 0.69 -38.70
C ALA A 84 6.55 1.66 -39.65
N LEU A 85 5.89 2.78 -39.91
CA LEU A 85 6.39 3.90 -40.69
C LEU A 85 6.45 5.13 -39.78
N ALA A 86 7.62 5.75 -39.67
CA ALA A 86 7.83 6.95 -38.87
C ALA A 86 8.02 8.20 -39.74
N SER A 87 7.98 9.36 -39.07
CA SER A 87 8.23 10.67 -39.66
C SER A 87 9.55 10.67 -40.46
N GLY A 88 9.56 11.29 -41.65
CA GLY A 88 10.68 11.20 -42.59
C GLY A 88 10.63 10.00 -43.55
N GLY A 89 9.52 9.26 -43.60
CA GLY A 89 9.28 8.20 -44.59
C GLY A 89 9.99 6.87 -44.31
N ARG A 90 10.42 6.66 -43.06
CA ARG A 90 11.26 5.54 -42.66
C ARG A 90 10.42 4.34 -42.25
N VAL A 91 10.67 3.21 -42.91
CA VAL A 91 9.96 1.93 -42.70
C VAL A 91 10.82 1.01 -41.84
N VAL A 92 10.28 0.57 -40.70
CA VAL A 92 10.86 -0.45 -39.82
C VAL A 92 9.96 -1.69 -39.90
N VAL A 93 10.54 -2.87 -40.15
CA VAL A 93 9.78 -4.13 -40.27
C VAL A 93 10.36 -5.22 -39.39
N ASN A 94 9.51 -6.12 -38.94
CA ASN A 94 9.93 -7.34 -38.26
C ASN A 94 10.16 -8.45 -39.30
N ASP A 95 11.42 -8.72 -39.62
CA ASP A 95 11.80 -9.69 -40.66
C ASP A 95 11.29 -11.11 -40.39
N ASP A 96 11.22 -11.52 -39.12
CA ASP A 96 10.75 -12.86 -38.75
C ASP A 96 9.23 -13.00 -38.98
N VAL A 97 8.46 -11.95 -38.70
CA VAL A 97 7.01 -11.90 -38.98
C VAL A 97 6.74 -11.84 -40.48
N VAL A 98 7.49 -11.02 -41.22
CA VAL A 98 7.37 -10.92 -42.68
C VAL A 98 7.66 -12.27 -43.36
N ARG A 99 8.71 -12.98 -42.91
CA ARG A 99 9.03 -14.34 -43.39
C ARG A 99 7.98 -15.36 -42.99
N GLY A 100 7.51 -15.32 -41.74
CA GLY A 100 6.52 -16.25 -41.19
C GLY A 100 5.17 -16.17 -41.92
N LEU A 101 4.75 -14.95 -42.28
CA LEU A 101 3.50 -14.69 -43.01
C LEU A 101 3.67 -14.74 -44.55
N ARG A 102 4.89 -14.98 -45.05
CA ARG A 102 5.22 -14.99 -46.49
C ARG A 102 4.79 -13.71 -47.23
N ILE A 103 4.87 -12.57 -46.56
CA ILE A 103 4.48 -11.28 -47.13
C ILE A 103 5.48 -10.91 -48.22
N THR A 104 4.98 -10.63 -49.42
CA THR A 104 5.84 -10.25 -50.53
C THR A 104 6.33 -8.80 -50.39
N PRO A 105 7.50 -8.45 -50.95
CA PRO A 105 7.98 -7.07 -50.98
C PRO A 105 7.00 -6.08 -51.63
N GLN A 106 6.17 -6.54 -52.57
CA GLN A 106 5.17 -5.72 -53.25
C GLN A 106 3.98 -5.41 -52.36
N GLU A 107 3.49 -6.39 -51.59
CA GLU A 107 2.41 -6.19 -50.63
C GLU A 107 2.84 -5.27 -49.48
N LEU A 108 4.04 -5.47 -48.95
CA LEU A 108 4.59 -4.59 -47.91
C LEU A 108 4.76 -3.14 -48.42
N ARG A 109 5.23 -2.97 -49.66
CA ARG A 109 5.35 -1.64 -50.29
C ARG A 109 3.99 -0.97 -50.45
N ALA A 110 2.96 -1.70 -50.87
CA ALA A 110 1.62 -1.15 -51.01
C ALA A 110 1.04 -0.68 -49.67
N VAL A 111 1.26 -1.44 -48.59
CA VAL A 111 0.88 -1.02 -47.22
C VAL A 111 1.68 0.22 -46.79
N ALA A 112 3.00 0.22 -46.98
CA ALA A 112 3.86 1.35 -46.62
C ALA A 112 3.51 2.64 -47.39
N GLU A 113 3.19 2.55 -48.68
CA GLU A 113 2.76 3.70 -49.47
C GLU A 113 1.41 4.27 -49.00
N ARG A 114 0.46 3.40 -48.66
CA ARG A 114 -0.84 3.82 -48.13
C ARG A 114 -0.69 4.53 -46.78
N GLU A 115 0.02 3.90 -45.85
CA GLU A 115 0.30 4.48 -44.54
C GLU A 115 1.16 5.75 -44.64
N GLY A 116 2.04 5.82 -45.64
CA GLY A 116 2.88 6.99 -45.93
C GLY A 116 2.09 8.21 -46.40
N ARG A 117 1.07 8.03 -47.24
CA ARG A 117 0.19 9.14 -47.63
C ARG A 117 -0.54 9.73 -46.42
N GLU A 118 -1.00 8.89 -45.51
CA GLU A 118 -1.66 9.35 -44.28
C GLU A 118 -0.66 9.99 -43.31
N LEU A 119 0.55 9.47 -43.21
CA LEU A 119 1.62 10.07 -42.41
C LEU A 119 1.91 11.50 -42.90
N VAL A 120 2.13 11.68 -44.20
CA VAL A 120 2.40 13.00 -44.81
C VAL A 120 1.21 13.95 -44.60
N ARG A 121 -0.03 13.46 -44.75
CA ARG A 121 -1.23 14.28 -44.48
C ARG A 121 -1.22 14.79 -43.03
N ARG A 122 -0.96 13.93 -42.05
CA ARG A 122 -0.94 14.32 -40.62
C ARG A 122 0.24 15.23 -40.28
N GLU A 123 1.42 14.97 -40.82
CA GLU A 123 2.59 15.85 -40.65
C GLU A 123 2.26 17.26 -41.14
N ALA A 124 1.67 17.39 -42.33
CA ALA A 124 1.26 18.68 -42.88
C ALA A 124 0.23 19.38 -41.97
N VAL A 125 -0.76 18.64 -41.46
CA VAL A 125 -1.81 19.19 -40.57
C VAL A 125 -1.26 19.65 -39.22
N TYR A 126 -0.33 18.91 -38.61
CA TYR A 126 0.19 19.23 -37.28
C TYR A 126 1.30 20.28 -37.31
N ARG A 127 2.12 20.28 -38.37
CA ARG A 127 3.22 21.25 -38.49
C ARG A 127 2.77 22.59 -39.01
N ASP A 128 1.70 22.66 -39.79
CA ASP A 128 1.11 23.91 -40.32
C ASP A 128 2.18 24.80 -41.00
N GLY A 129 3.09 24.17 -41.76
CA GLY A 129 4.20 24.82 -42.45
C GLY A 129 5.50 24.99 -41.64
N ARG A 130 5.54 24.59 -40.36
CA ARG A 130 6.78 24.58 -39.56
C ARG A 130 7.77 23.52 -40.07
N PRO A 131 9.09 23.82 -40.08
CA PRO A 131 10.10 22.83 -40.44
C PRO A 131 10.15 21.70 -39.40
N PRO A 132 10.67 20.51 -39.76
CA PRO A 132 10.96 19.46 -38.80
C PRO A 132 11.89 19.96 -37.69
N VAL A 133 11.63 19.55 -36.45
CA VAL A 133 12.52 19.86 -35.34
C VAL A 133 13.83 19.10 -35.48
N ASP A 134 14.94 19.84 -35.38
CA ASP A 134 16.29 19.29 -35.37
C ASP A 134 16.60 18.67 -34.01
N VAL A 135 16.83 17.35 -34.01
CA VAL A 135 17.09 16.51 -32.84
C VAL A 135 18.55 16.06 -32.75
N ALA A 136 19.37 16.36 -33.75
CA ALA A 136 20.76 15.91 -33.79
C ALA A 136 21.56 16.50 -32.62
N GLY A 137 22.28 15.63 -31.90
CA GLY A 137 23.09 16.00 -30.73
C GLY A 137 22.28 16.48 -29.51
N LYS A 138 20.95 16.28 -29.48
CA LYS A 138 20.07 16.72 -28.39
C LYS A 138 19.56 15.55 -27.55
N THR A 139 19.08 15.86 -26.35
CA THR A 139 18.33 14.94 -25.50
C THR A 139 16.86 14.94 -25.92
N VAL A 140 16.37 13.83 -26.46
CA VAL A 140 14.98 13.68 -26.92
C VAL A 140 14.17 12.93 -25.87
N ILE A 141 13.17 13.61 -25.29
CA ILE A 141 12.18 12.98 -24.41
C ILE A 141 10.97 12.59 -25.26
N LEU A 142 10.80 11.30 -25.47
CA LEU A 142 9.75 10.71 -26.29
C LEU A 142 8.57 10.28 -25.41
N VAL A 143 7.43 10.95 -25.59
CA VAL A 143 6.26 10.85 -24.72
C VAL A 143 5.07 10.19 -25.42
N ASP A 144 4.39 9.27 -24.75
CA ASP A 144 3.09 8.72 -25.18
C ASP A 144 2.10 8.64 -24.00
N ASP A 145 0.81 8.43 -24.25
CA ASP A 145 -0.19 8.32 -23.19
C ASP A 145 -0.18 6.97 -22.44
N GLY A 146 0.56 6.00 -22.97
CA GLY A 146 0.97 4.77 -22.28
C GLY A 146 1.61 3.77 -23.22
N LEU A 147 2.21 2.72 -22.69
CA LEU A 147 2.78 1.62 -23.49
C LEU A 147 2.01 0.34 -23.21
N ALA A 148 1.35 -0.23 -24.22
CA ALA A 148 0.79 -1.57 -24.12
C ALA A 148 1.80 -2.62 -24.57
N THR A 149 2.02 -2.72 -25.89
CA THR A 149 2.95 -3.67 -26.50
C THR A 149 4.27 -3.03 -26.92
N GLY A 150 4.40 -1.71 -26.79
CA GLY A 150 5.61 -0.98 -27.18
C GLY A 150 5.82 -0.79 -28.69
N ALA A 151 5.08 -1.47 -29.58
CA ALA A 151 5.40 -1.49 -31.02
C ALA A 151 5.53 -0.10 -31.69
N SER A 152 4.63 0.85 -31.37
CA SER A 152 4.71 2.23 -31.90
C SER A 152 5.93 2.98 -31.36
N MET A 153 6.23 2.79 -30.06
CA MET A 153 7.37 3.40 -29.38
C MET A 153 8.70 2.85 -29.91
N PHE A 154 8.78 1.53 -30.13
CA PHE A 154 9.94 0.88 -30.72
C PHE A 154 10.27 1.46 -32.09
N ALA A 155 9.26 1.62 -32.95
CA ALA A 155 9.43 2.22 -34.26
C ALA A 155 9.89 3.69 -34.18
N ALA A 156 9.37 4.44 -33.21
CA ALA A 156 9.80 5.82 -32.97
C ALA A 156 11.27 5.90 -32.55
N VAL A 157 11.69 5.05 -31.61
CA VAL A 157 13.09 4.98 -31.15
C VAL A 157 14.04 4.64 -32.31
N GLN A 158 13.70 3.64 -33.13
CA GLN A 158 14.54 3.26 -34.28
C GLN A 158 14.68 4.40 -35.28
N ALA A 159 13.58 5.09 -35.59
CA ALA A 159 13.61 6.23 -36.50
C ALA A 159 14.43 7.40 -35.95
N LEU A 160 14.34 7.67 -34.64
CA LEU A 160 15.09 8.74 -33.97
C LEU A 160 16.59 8.46 -33.89
N ARG A 161 17.03 7.23 -33.66
CA ARG A 161 18.47 6.90 -33.55
C ARG A 161 19.28 7.31 -34.79
N GLU A 162 18.69 7.17 -35.97
CA GLU A 162 19.32 7.56 -37.23
C GLU A 162 19.34 9.09 -37.46
N ALA A 163 18.61 9.86 -36.67
CA ALA A 163 18.74 11.33 -36.63
C ALA A 163 19.84 11.80 -35.64
N GLU A 164 20.60 10.85 -35.09
CA GLU A 164 21.77 11.06 -34.23
C GLU A 164 21.53 11.98 -33.01
N PRO A 165 20.47 11.75 -32.19
CA PRO A 165 20.32 12.43 -30.91
C PRO A 165 21.45 12.03 -29.95
N ALA A 166 21.76 12.91 -28.99
CA ALA A 166 22.73 12.59 -27.93
C ALA A 166 22.17 11.55 -26.97
N HIS A 167 20.88 11.68 -26.61
CA HIS A 167 20.18 10.75 -25.73
C HIS A 167 18.70 10.62 -26.14
N ILE A 168 18.12 9.45 -25.93
CA ILE A 168 16.70 9.16 -26.06
C ILE A 168 16.17 8.73 -24.70
N VAL A 169 15.15 9.43 -24.20
CA VAL A 169 14.44 9.12 -22.95
C VAL A 169 13.00 8.80 -23.29
N ILE A 170 12.50 7.63 -22.89
CA ILE A 170 11.07 7.33 -23.00
C ILE A 170 10.38 7.79 -21.73
N ALA A 171 9.26 8.50 -21.86
CA ALA A 171 8.47 8.92 -20.73
C ALA A 171 6.98 8.62 -20.95
N VAL A 172 6.38 7.78 -20.10
CA VAL A 172 4.99 7.37 -20.24
C VAL A 172 4.24 7.28 -18.90
N PRO A 173 2.91 7.57 -18.86
CA PRO A 173 2.14 7.46 -17.63
C PRO A 173 1.96 6.04 -17.11
N ALA A 174 1.68 5.09 -18.00
CA ALA A 174 1.40 3.70 -17.62
C ALA A 174 1.94 2.70 -18.63
N ALA A 175 2.57 1.63 -18.15
CA ALA A 175 3.09 0.53 -18.97
C ALA A 175 3.27 -0.78 -18.19
N PRO A 176 3.21 -1.97 -18.82
CA PRO A 176 3.64 -3.20 -18.18
C PRO A 176 5.13 -3.13 -17.81
N GLU A 177 5.49 -3.67 -16.64
CA GLU A 177 6.88 -3.75 -16.20
C GLU A 177 7.78 -4.47 -17.22
N SER A 178 7.28 -5.53 -17.85
CA SER A 178 8.00 -6.27 -18.89
C SER A 178 8.39 -5.39 -20.07
N THR A 179 7.49 -4.52 -20.53
CA THR A 179 7.74 -3.60 -21.64
C THR A 179 8.72 -2.50 -21.24
N CYS A 180 8.63 -1.97 -20.02
CA CYS A 180 9.62 -1.00 -19.52
C CYS A 180 11.04 -1.60 -19.49
N ARG A 181 11.20 -2.85 -19.02
CA ARG A 181 12.50 -3.54 -19.01
C ARG A 181 13.06 -3.78 -20.41
N GLU A 182 12.21 -4.10 -21.38
CA GLU A 182 12.62 -4.26 -22.78
C GLU A 182 13.18 -2.94 -23.34
N PHE A 183 12.50 -1.82 -23.09
CA PHE A 183 12.95 -0.51 -23.53
C PHE A 183 14.19 0.00 -22.80
N ALA A 184 14.38 -0.35 -21.52
CA ALA A 184 15.59 0.04 -20.78
C ALA A 184 16.88 -0.51 -21.42
N GLY A 185 16.80 -1.57 -22.23
CA GLY A 185 17.92 -2.06 -23.04
C GLY A 185 18.10 -1.35 -24.40
N LEU A 186 17.18 -0.46 -24.78
CA LEU A 186 17.11 0.17 -26.11
C LEU A 186 17.23 1.70 -26.08
N VAL A 187 17.11 2.34 -24.94
CA VAL A 187 17.21 3.81 -24.81
C VAL A 187 18.06 4.18 -23.60
N ASP A 188 18.41 5.46 -23.47
CA ASP A 188 19.24 5.94 -22.36
C ASP A 188 18.51 5.92 -21.02
N ASP A 189 17.18 6.16 -21.03
CA ASP A 189 16.34 6.08 -19.83
C ASP A 189 14.87 5.80 -20.16
N VAL A 190 14.15 5.19 -19.21
CA VAL A 190 12.70 4.92 -19.26
C VAL A 190 12.04 5.41 -17.98
N VAL A 191 11.28 6.49 -18.09
CA VAL A 191 10.49 7.07 -17.00
C VAL A 191 9.04 6.63 -17.13
N CYS A 192 8.57 5.82 -16.20
CA CYS A 192 7.18 5.34 -16.18
C CYS A 192 6.52 5.69 -14.84
N ALA A 193 5.39 6.41 -14.89
CA ALA A 193 4.73 6.88 -13.67
C ALA A 193 3.96 5.76 -12.92
N SER A 194 3.49 4.72 -13.62
CA SER A 194 2.78 3.59 -13.02
C SER A 194 2.96 2.30 -13.84
N MET A 195 3.13 1.16 -13.18
CA MET A 195 3.28 -0.14 -13.85
C MET A 195 2.23 -1.17 -13.40
N PRO A 196 0.94 -1.00 -13.77
CA PRO A 196 -0.13 -1.84 -13.25
C PRO A 196 -0.07 -3.28 -13.78
N THR A 197 -0.36 -4.29 -12.94
CA THR A 197 -0.31 -5.72 -13.31
C THR A 197 -1.55 -6.49 -12.86
N PRO A 198 -2.39 -7.10 -13.73
CA PRO A 198 -2.27 -7.14 -15.19
C PRO A 198 -2.49 -5.79 -15.88
N PHE A 199 -1.71 -5.55 -16.94
CA PHE A 199 -1.91 -4.43 -17.86
C PHE A 199 -2.77 -4.91 -19.02
N LEU A 200 -4.01 -4.41 -19.14
CA LEU A 200 -4.92 -4.81 -20.21
C LEU A 200 -4.91 -3.80 -21.37
N ALA A 201 -5.07 -2.51 -21.07
CA ALA A 201 -5.02 -1.44 -22.06
C ALA A 201 -4.63 -0.11 -21.43
N VAL A 202 -3.98 0.76 -22.21
CA VAL A 202 -3.59 2.13 -21.79
C VAL A 202 -4.77 2.90 -21.21
N GLY A 203 -5.93 2.84 -21.88
CA GLY A 203 -7.12 3.60 -21.48
C GLY A 203 -7.71 3.22 -20.12
N GLU A 204 -7.38 2.05 -19.58
CA GLU A 204 -7.87 1.66 -18.25
C GLU A 204 -7.22 2.47 -17.13
N SER A 205 -6.00 2.98 -17.36
CA SER A 205 -5.29 3.85 -16.42
C SER A 205 -5.92 5.23 -16.28
N PHE A 206 -6.93 5.59 -17.09
CA PHE A 206 -7.51 6.92 -17.14
C PHE A 206 -9.02 6.92 -16.81
N TRP A 207 -9.47 7.88 -15.99
CA TRP A 207 -10.90 8.11 -15.77
C TRP A 207 -11.59 8.72 -17.00
N ASP A 208 -10.92 9.65 -17.67
CA ASP A 208 -11.30 10.24 -18.94
C ASP A 208 -10.22 9.92 -19.99
N PHE A 209 -10.56 8.99 -20.89
CA PHE A 209 -9.71 8.57 -22.01
C PHE A 209 -10.34 8.89 -23.37
N ARG A 210 -11.07 10.01 -23.48
CA ARG A 210 -11.65 10.45 -24.76
C ARG A 210 -10.59 10.57 -25.85
N GLN A 211 -11.01 10.32 -27.09
CA GLN A 211 -10.12 10.36 -28.24
C GLN A 211 -9.61 11.79 -28.48
N VAL A 212 -8.28 11.97 -28.47
CA VAL A 212 -7.64 13.23 -28.82
C VAL A 212 -7.88 13.55 -30.29
N THR A 213 -8.33 14.78 -30.56
CA THR A 213 -8.67 15.24 -31.92
C THR A 213 -7.49 15.94 -32.60
N ASP A 214 -7.48 16.00 -33.94
CA ASP A 214 -6.44 16.72 -34.68
C ASP A 214 -6.46 18.24 -34.36
N ALA A 215 -7.63 18.79 -34.02
CA ALA A 215 -7.77 20.19 -33.59
C ALA A 215 -7.11 20.44 -32.23
N GLU A 216 -7.28 19.51 -31.29
CA GLU A 216 -6.65 19.56 -29.96
C GLU A 216 -5.12 19.43 -30.07
N VAL A 217 -4.63 18.53 -30.92
CA VAL A 217 -3.18 18.43 -31.22
C VAL A 217 -2.64 19.75 -31.75
N ARG A 218 -3.32 20.37 -32.73
CA ARG A 218 -2.90 21.66 -33.29
C ARG A 218 -2.91 22.78 -32.25
N GLN A 219 -3.92 22.82 -31.40
CA GLN A 219 -4.02 23.81 -30.32
C GLN A 219 -2.85 23.68 -29.33
N LEU A 220 -2.53 22.45 -28.90
CA LEU A 220 -1.42 22.20 -27.97
C LEU A 220 -0.07 22.53 -28.61
N LEU A 221 0.15 22.12 -29.85
CA LEU A 221 1.39 22.40 -30.57
C LEU A 221 1.59 23.89 -30.92
N ALA A 222 0.51 24.69 -30.94
CA ALA A 222 0.56 26.13 -31.14
C ALA A 222 0.71 26.91 -29.82
N THR A 223 0.45 26.27 -28.68
CA THR A 223 0.61 26.87 -27.36
C THR A 223 2.08 26.80 -26.94
N PRO A 224 2.78 27.94 -26.75
CA PRO A 224 4.21 27.93 -26.42
C PRO A 224 4.53 27.17 -25.13
N THR A 225 5.61 26.40 -25.15
CA THR A 225 6.16 25.69 -23.97
C THR A 225 7.52 26.24 -23.53
N THR A 226 8.16 27.09 -24.35
CA THR A 226 9.50 27.67 -24.14
C THR A 226 9.49 29.15 -23.78
N GLU A 227 8.38 29.86 -24.04
CA GLU A 227 8.25 31.24 -23.62
C GLU A 227 7.89 31.30 -22.13
N SER A 228 8.60 32.16 -21.39
CA SER A 228 8.20 32.60 -20.05
C SER A 228 6.95 33.46 -20.18
N SER A 229 5.81 32.83 -20.49
CA SER A 229 4.50 33.46 -20.49
C SER A 229 4.19 33.85 -19.06
N THR A 230 4.24 35.17 -18.80
CA THR A 230 3.62 35.90 -17.68
C THR A 230 3.19 35.02 -16.53
N THR A 231 4.02 34.96 -15.48
CA THR A 231 3.63 34.62 -14.10
C THR A 231 2.22 34.05 -13.99
N ILE A 232 2.03 32.82 -14.50
CA ILE A 232 1.11 31.90 -13.83
C ILE A 232 1.72 31.89 -12.45
N PRO A 233 1.03 32.41 -11.39
CA PRO A 233 1.63 32.48 -10.08
C PRO A 233 2.20 31.11 -9.82
N MET A 234 3.53 31.02 -9.70
CA MET A 234 4.22 29.74 -9.48
C MET A 234 3.45 29.12 -8.34
N ALA A 235 2.71 28.04 -8.62
CA ALA A 235 1.98 27.37 -7.57
C ALA A 235 3.04 27.09 -6.50
N ARG A 236 2.81 27.58 -5.28
CA ARG A 236 3.79 27.44 -4.19
C ARG A 236 4.24 25.98 -4.19
N PRO A 237 5.55 25.69 -4.15
CA PRO A 237 6.03 24.32 -4.11
C PRO A 237 5.24 23.53 -3.07
N PRO A 238 4.83 22.29 -3.38
CA PRO A 238 4.03 21.47 -2.45
C PRO A 238 4.60 21.46 -1.03
N ALA A 239 5.92 21.41 -0.87
CA ALA A 239 6.58 21.46 0.43
C ALA A 239 6.40 22.80 1.18
N GLU A 240 6.38 23.94 0.47
CA GLU A 240 6.10 25.26 1.07
C GLU A 240 4.65 25.35 1.54
N VAL A 241 3.70 24.84 0.75
CA VAL A 241 2.28 24.77 1.13
C VAL A 241 2.11 23.93 2.39
N ILE A 242 2.69 22.72 2.40
CA ILE A 242 2.62 21.82 3.55
C ILE A 242 3.33 22.43 4.76
N GLY A 243 4.52 23.01 4.59
CA GLY A 243 5.25 23.67 5.67
C GLY A 243 4.48 24.82 6.31
N GLY A 244 3.66 25.54 5.52
CA GLY A 244 2.79 26.62 6.00
C GLY A 244 1.56 26.16 6.79
N VAL A 245 1.13 24.90 6.66
CA VAL A 245 -0.05 24.35 7.34
C VAL A 245 0.27 23.17 8.27
N ALA A 246 1.53 22.77 8.34
CA ALA A 246 2.04 21.77 9.26
C ALA A 246 1.88 22.24 10.72
N ILE A 247 1.36 21.35 11.56
CA ILE A 247 1.16 21.57 12.99
C ILE A 247 2.28 20.85 13.74
N ASP A 248 3.07 21.57 14.52
CA ASP A 248 4.20 20.96 15.24
C ASP A 248 3.75 19.81 16.14
N ALA A 249 4.44 18.68 16.03
CA ALA A 249 4.16 17.46 16.79
C ALA A 249 5.47 16.93 17.37
N PRO A 250 6.04 17.57 18.42
CA PRO A 250 7.29 17.11 19.02
C PRO A 250 7.17 15.64 19.42
N GLN A 251 8.20 14.84 19.12
CA GLN A 251 8.19 13.37 19.33
C GLN A 251 7.07 12.63 18.57
N GLY A 252 6.47 13.26 17.55
CA GLY A 252 5.32 12.71 16.84
C GLY A 252 4.00 12.84 17.60
N ILE A 253 3.92 13.65 18.66
CA ILE A 253 2.72 13.85 19.48
C ILE A 253 2.11 15.22 19.13
N PRO A 254 0.98 15.27 18.38
CA PRO A 254 0.35 16.55 18.03
C PRO A 254 -0.27 17.22 19.28
N PRO A 255 -0.47 18.54 19.25
CA PRO A 255 -1.12 19.27 20.32
C PRO A 255 -2.58 18.83 20.47
N ARG A 256 -3.12 18.96 21.70
CA ARG A 256 -4.46 18.48 22.05
C ARG A 256 -5.54 19.08 21.15
N GLU A 257 -5.43 20.36 20.82
CA GLU A 257 -6.37 21.09 19.98
C GLU A 257 -6.47 20.47 18.58
N ALA A 258 -5.33 20.11 17.99
CA ALA A 258 -5.29 19.46 16.68
C ALA A 258 -5.84 18.02 16.74
N LEU A 259 -5.54 17.28 17.81
CA LEU A 259 -6.12 15.96 18.03
C LEU A 259 -7.63 16.02 18.25
N GLU A 260 -8.15 17.02 18.97
CA GLU A 260 -9.58 17.23 19.16
C GLU A 260 -10.30 17.54 17.86
N GLU A 261 -9.74 18.42 17.02
CA GLU A 261 -10.29 18.75 15.71
C GLU A 261 -10.28 17.53 14.77
N LEU A 262 -9.17 16.79 14.74
CA LEU A 262 -9.02 15.60 13.90
C LEU A 262 -9.97 14.47 14.33
N ILE A 263 -10.00 14.15 15.61
CA ILE A 263 -10.69 12.97 16.15
C ILE A 263 -12.18 13.27 16.37
N GLY A 264 -12.52 14.44 16.91
CA GLY A 264 -13.89 14.84 17.22
C GLY A 264 -14.63 13.80 18.06
N ASP A 265 -15.74 13.29 17.50
CA ASP A 265 -16.59 12.24 18.08
C ASP A 265 -16.40 10.86 17.43
N ALA A 266 -15.25 10.65 16.76
CA ALA A 266 -14.94 9.36 16.17
C ALA A 266 -15.04 8.24 17.21
N ARG A 267 -15.71 7.16 16.81
CA ARG A 267 -15.87 5.96 17.62
C ARG A 267 -14.67 5.03 17.49
N ILE A 268 -14.04 5.03 16.32
CA ILE A 268 -12.92 4.15 16.00
C ILE A 268 -11.78 5.02 15.46
N VAL A 269 -10.63 4.96 16.11
CA VAL A 269 -9.42 5.65 15.66
C VAL A 269 -8.36 4.60 15.34
N LEU A 270 -8.04 4.45 14.06
CA LEU A 270 -6.98 3.57 13.60
C LEU A 270 -5.69 4.38 13.49
N ILE A 271 -4.68 3.99 14.24
CA ILE A 271 -3.37 4.64 14.25
C ILE A 271 -2.34 3.68 13.65
N GLY A 272 -1.88 4.08 12.47
CA GLY A 272 -0.89 3.39 11.65
C GLY A 272 0.52 3.49 12.20
N GLU A 273 1.43 2.76 11.56
CA GLU A 273 2.86 2.98 11.65
C GLU A 273 3.52 2.72 10.30
N GLY A 274 4.50 3.54 9.91
CA GLY A 274 5.26 3.34 8.66
C GLY A 274 6.30 2.22 8.75
N SER A 275 6.60 1.76 9.98
CA SER A 275 7.37 0.55 10.23
C SER A 275 6.96 -0.16 11.52
N HIS A 276 7.18 -1.48 11.60
CA HIS A 276 6.97 -2.26 12.83
C HIS A 276 8.10 -2.15 13.87
N GLY A 277 9.13 -1.34 13.59
CA GLY A 277 10.38 -1.34 14.35
C GLY A 277 10.88 0.03 14.73
N THR A 278 10.04 1.05 14.72
CA THR A 278 10.42 2.45 15.00
C THR A 278 9.92 2.88 16.36
N HIS A 279 10.83 3.34 17.23
CA HIS A 279 10.54 3.74 18.60
C HIS A 279 9.50 4.86 18.69
N GLU A 280 9.71 5.95 17.93
CA GLU A 280 8.86 7.14 18.01
C GLU A 280 7.41 6.87 17.54
N PHE A 281 7.20 5.92 16.63
CA PHE A 281 5.85 5.52 16.21
C PHE A 281 5.09 4.83 17.34
N TYR A 282 5.75 3.95 18.10
CA TYR A 282 5.14 3.31 19.27
C TYR A 282 4.90 4.31 20.39
N GLU A 283 5.86 5.21 20.64
CA GLU A 283 5.76 6.23 21.70
C GLU A 283 4.58 7.18 21.43
N ALA A 284 4.48 7.72 20.21
CA ALA A 284 3.39 8.59 19.81
C ALA A 284 2.03 7.88 19.85
N ARG A 285 1.94 6.63 19.35
CA ARG A 285 0.72 5.81 19.46
C ARG A 285 0.29 5.62 20.91
N ALA A 286 1.23 5.27 21.79
CA ALA A 286 0.97 5.11 23.21
C ALA A 286 0.47 6.42 23.83
N ALA A 287 1.13 7.55 23.58
CA ALA A 287 0.75 8.85 24.14
C ALA A 287 -0.64 9.33 23.68
N ILE A 288 -0.93 9.24 22.38
CA ILE A 288 -2.24 9.61 21.82
C ILE A 288 -3.33 8.70 22.42
N THR A 289 -3.04 7.40 22.55
CA THR A 289 -3.99 6.43 23.11
C THR A 289 -4.26 6.66 24.59
N LYS A 290 -3.24 7.01 25.39
CA LYS A 290 -3.42 7.39 26.81
C LYS A 290 -4.39 8.56 26.93
N TRP A 291 -4.18 9.62 26.15
CA TRP A 291 -5.08 10.78 26.11
C TRP A 291 -6.50 10.42 25.66
N LEU A 292 -6.64 9.57 24.64
CA LEU A 292 -7.95 9.09 24.18
C LEU A 292 -8.72 8.34 25.27
N ILE A 293 -8.01 7.52 26.06
CA ILE A 293 -8.60 6.79 27.19
C ILE A 293 -9.00 7.74 28.31
N GLU A 294 -8.08 8.63 28.71
CA GLU A 294 -8.28 9.54 29.85
C GLU A 294 -9.35 10.61 29.59
N GLU A 295 -9.40 11.17 28.38
CA GLU A 295 -10.16 12.41 28.11
C GLU A 295 -11.30 12.21 27.10
N LYS A 296 -11.26 11.15 26.27
CA LYS A 296 -12.22 10.96 25.15
C LYS A 296 -13.09 9.70 25.28
N GLY A 297 -12.99 8.99 26.40
CA GLY A 297 -13.83 7.83 26.74
C GLY A 297 -13.51 6.56 25.96
N PHE A 298 -12.31 6.46 25.38
CA PHE A 298 -11.86 5.22 24.73
C PHE A 298 -11.61 4.14 25.77
N CYS A 299 -12.09 2.93 25.51
CA CYS A 299 -12.09 1.84 26.49
C CYS A 299 -11.43 0.56 25.96
N ALA A 300 -10.81 0.61 24.78
CA ALA A 300 -10.11 -0.53 24.23
C ALA A 300 -9.02 -0.09 23.26
N VAL A 301 -7.94 -0.86 23.27
CA VAL A 301 -6.88 -0.84 22.26
C VAL A 301 -6.87 -2.20 21.59
N ALA A 302 -7.09 -2.24 20.29
CA ALA A 302 -7.08 -3.45 19.48
C ALA A 302 -5.85 -3.43 18.56
N ALA A 303 -4.87 -4.26 18.85
CA ALA A 303 -3.60 -4.32 18.13
C ALA A 303 -3.63 -5.37 17.01
N GLU A 304 -2.80 -5.18 15.98
CA GLU A 304 -2.41 -6.17 14.97
C GLU A 304 -1.55 -7.28 15.63
N ALA A 305 -2.15 -7.94 16.61
CA ALA A 305 -1.54 -8.89 17.50
C ALA A 305 -2.40 -10.15 17.54
N ASP A 306 -1.75 -11.28 17.82
CA ASP A 306 -2.42 -12.55 18.01
C ASP A 306 -3.45 -12.46 19.15
N TRP A 307 -4.67 -12.94 18.88
CA TRP A 307 -5.79 -12.89 19.82
C TRP A 307 -5.50 -13.49 21.22
N PRO A 308 -4.98 -14.73 21.35
CA PRO A 308 -4.73 -15.33 22.67
C PRO A 308 -3.61 -14.61 23.45
N ASP A 309 -2.60 -14.10 22.75
CA ASP A 309 -1.45 -13.44 23.40
C ASP A 309 -1.83 -12.07 23.93
N ALA A 310 -2.56 -11.29 23.14
CA ALA A 310 -3.15 -10.04 23.60
C ALA A 310 -4.17 -10.28 24.72
N TYR A 311 -4.87 -11.42 24.75
CA TYR A 311 -5.78 -11.73 25.84
C TYR A 311 -5.05 -11.98 27.17
N ARG A 312 -3.87 -12.62 27.16
CA ARG A 312 -3.02 -12.73 28.36
C ARG A 312 -2.68 -11.35 28.92
N VAL A 313 -2.25 -10.42 28.06
CA VAL A 313 -2.04 -9.01 28.42
C VAL A 313 -3.33 -8.38 28.96
N ASN A 314 -4.47 -8.63 28.32
CA ASN A 314 -5.75 -8.10 28.77
C ASN A 314 -6.11 -8.53 30.20
N ARG A 315 -5.84 -9.80 30.55
CA ARG A 315 -6.07 -10.31 31.91
C ARG A 315 -5.20 -9.54 32.89
N TYR A 316 -3.90 -9.41 32.61
CA TYR A 316 -2.97 -8.65 33.43
C TYR A 316 -3.46 -7.21 33.66
N VAL A 317 -3.82 -6.46 32.61
CA VAL A 317 -4.25 -5.05 32.76
C VAL A 317 -5.56 -4.88 33.52
N HIS A 318 -6.38 -5.94 33.63
CA HIS A 318 -7.58 -5.95 34.48
C HIS A 318 -7.31 -6.49 35.91
N GLY A 319 -6.06 -6.81 36.25
CA GLY A 319 -5.68 -7.41 37.53
C GLY A 319 -6.18 -8.85 37.68
N ARG A 320 -6.30 -9.58 36.57
CA ARG A 320 -6.71 -11.00 36.51
C ARG A 320 -5.55 -11.86 36.01
N GLY A 321 -5.59 -13.15 36.33
CA GLY A 321 -4.53 -14.09 35.96
C GLY A 321 -3.38 -14.11 36.97
N ASP A 322 -2.29 -14.78 36.60
CA ASP A 322 -1.16 -15.08 37.49
C ASP A 322 0.10 -14.26 37.18
N ASP A 323 0.10 -13.48 36.08
CA ASP A 323 1.24 -12.64 35.68
C ASP A 323 1.41 -11.46 36.66
N GLY A 324 2.63 -11.28 37.19
CA GLY A 324 2.95 -10.27 38.19
C GLY A 324 3.37 -8.92 37.62
N ASN A 325 3.79 -8.86 36.36
CA ASN A 325 4.30 -7.65 35.69
C ASN A 325 4.04 -7.69 34.17
N ALA A 326 4.24 -6.56 33.49
CA ALA A 326 4.05 -6.47 32.05
C ALA A 326 5.00 -7.38 31.24
N ASP A 327 6.24 -7.62 31.69
CA ASP A 327 7.18 -8.50 30.98
C ASP A 327 6.67 -9.95 30.91
N GLU A 328 6.13 -10.46 32.02
CA GLU A 328 5.47 -11.77 32.12
C GLU A 328 4.20 -11.81 31.28
N ALA A 329 3.35 -10.78 31.35
CA ALA A 329 2.12 -10.71 30.55
C ALA A 329 2.41 -10.71 29.03
N LEU A 330 3.47 -10.01 28.60
CA LEU A 330 3.91 -9.97 27.21
C LEU A 330 4.61 -11.26 26.77
N SER A 331 4.97 -12.17 27.68
CA SER A 331 5.73 -13.40 27.36
C SER A 331 5.00 -14.35 26.44
N GLY A 332 3.68 -14.18 26.25
CA GLY A 332 2.93 -14.92 25.24
C GLY A 332 3.39 -14.63 23.80
N PHE A 333 3.92 -13.44 23.49
CA PHE A 333 4.33 -13.05 22.13
C PHE A 333 5.67 -13.67 21.70
N GLU A 334 5.73 -15.00 21.59
CA GLU A 334 6.94 -15.77 21.29
C GLU A 334 7.22 -15.91 19.80
N ARG A 335 6.20 -15.73 18.95
CA ARG A 335 6.30 -15.94 17.51
C ARG A 335 7.05 -14.82 16.82
N PHE A 336 7.66 -15.15 15.68
CA PHE A 336 8.27 -14.15 14.82
C PHE A 336 7.22 -13.15 14.30
N PRO A 337 7.51 -11.83 14.36
CA PRO A 337 8.62 -11.19 15.07
C PRO A 337 8.35 -11.01 16.57
N ALA A 338 9.33 -11.33 17.44
CA ALA A 338 9.14 -11.18 18.88
C ALA A 338 9.01 -9.69 19.32
N TRP A 339 9.76 -8.78 18.69
CA TRP A 339 9.90 -7.40 19.16
C TRP A 339 8.68 -6.50 18.92
N MET A 340 7.79 -6.87 18.00
CA MET A 340 6.67 -6.01 17.58
C MET A 340 5.78 -5.63 18.76
N TRP A 341 5.50 -6.59 19.65
CA TRP A 341 4.75 -6.34 20.88
C TRP A 341 5.60 -6.53 22.15
N ARG A 342 6.73 -7.26 22.08
CA ARG A 342 7.71 -7.37 23.19
C ARG A 342 8.80 -6.32 23.05
N ASN A 343 8.46 -5.08 23.37
CA ASN A 343 9.40 -3.96 23.40
C ASN A 343 9.18 -3.07 24.62
N THR A 344 10.15 -2.20 24.88
CA THR A 344 10.16 -1.31 26.05
C THR A 344 8.95 -0.38 26.10
N VAL A 345 8.50 0.15 24.95
CA VAL A 345 7.37 1.08 24.87
C VAL A 345 6.04 0.39 25.16
N VAL A 346 5.80 -0.79 24.58
CA VAL A 346 4.56 -1.57 24.83
C VAL A 346 4.52 -2.04 26.28
N ARG A 347 5.65 -2.50 26.84
CA ARG A 347 5.75 -2.86 28.27
C ARG A 347 5.32 -1.70 29.17
N GLU A 348 5.85 -0.50 28.94
CA GLU A 348 5.47 0.70 29.70
C GLU A 348 4.00 1.11 29.50
N PHE A 349 3.47 0.94 28.29
CA PHE A 349 2.05 1.18 28.01
C PHE A 349 1.14 0.20 28.76
N VAL A 350 1.50 -1.08 28.78
CA VAL A 350 0.76 -2.15 29.49
C VAL A 350 0.80 -1.93 31.01
N ASP A 351 1.95 -1.59 31.58
CA ASP A 351 2.07 -1.23 33.00
C ASP A 351 1.21 -0.01 33.34
N TRP A 352 1.23 1.03 32.49
CA TRP A 352 0.37 2.20 32.64
C TRP A 352 -1.11 1.82 32.58
N LEU A 353 -1.52 0.96 31.65
CA LEU A 353 -2.91 0.54 31.48
C LEU A 353 -3.40 -0.25 32.72
N HIS A 354 -2.55 -1.13 33.25
CA HIS A 354 -2.80 -1.85 34.51
C HIS A 354 -3.00 -0.89 35.68
N ALA A 355 -2.10 0.09 35.85
CA ALA A 355 -2.19 1.09 36.91
C ALA A 355 -3.44 1.97 36.77
N HIS A 356 -3.73 2.45 35.55
CA HIS A 356 -4.91 3.24 35.22
C HIS A 356 -6.19 2.47 35.58
N ASN A 357 -6.30 1.21 35.15
CA ASN A 357 -7.46 0.36 35.43
C ASN A 357 -7.65 0.05 36.91
N ARG A 358 -6.57 -0.12 37.68
CA ARG A 358 -6.65 -0.30 39.13
C ARG A 358 -7.26 0.92 39.81
N LEU A 359 -6.84 2.12 39.42
CA LEU A 359 -7.34 3.39 39.97
C LEU A 359 -8.82 3.65 39.58
N HIS A 360 -9.20 3.35 38.34
CA HIS A 360 -10.55 3.63 37.83
C HIS A 360 -11.55 2.53 38.22
N GLY A 361 -11.09 1.27 38.27
CA GLY A 361 -11.90 0.14 38.72
C GLY A 361 -12.37 0.29 40.17
N SER A 362 -11.55 0.86 41.07
CA SER A 362 -11.98 1.17 42.43
C SER A 362 -13.07 2.25 42.51
N ASN A 363 -13.22 3.06 41.46
CA ASN A 363 -14.22 4.12 41.37
C ASN A 363 -15.48 3.69 40.60
N GLY A 364 -15.59 2.41 40.20
CA GLY A 364 -16.71 1.90 39.41
C GLY A 364 -16.74 2.42 37.96
N GLN A 365 -15.64 3.03 37.49
CA GLN A 365 -15.51 3.53 36.12
C GLN A 365 -15.13 2.41 35.16
N ARG A 366 -15.43 2.62 33.87
CA ARG A 366 -15.13 1.66 32.80
C ARG A 366 -13.63 1.45 32.69
N GLN A 367 -13.19 0.19 32.78
CA GLN A 367 -11.80 -0.18 32.55
C GLN A 367 -11.50 -0.31 31.05
N ALA A 368 -10.27 0.01 30.66
CA ALA A 368 -9.79 -0.11 29.30
C ALA A 368 -9.07 -1.46 29.07
N GLY A 369 -9.30 -2.10 27.92
CA GLY A 369 -8.68 -3.39 27.60
C GLY A 369 -7.67 -3.36 26.46
N PHE A 370 -6.85 -4.39 26.38
CA PHE A 370 -5.88 -4.64 25.30
C PHE A 370 -6.30 -5.90 24.54
N TYR A 371 -6.49 -5.82 23.23
CA TYR A 371 -7.08 -6.90 22.43
C TYR A 371 -6.24 -7.16 21.19
N GLY A 372 -6.24 -8.42 20.72
CA GLY A 372 -5.65 -8.77 19.44
C GLY A 372 -6.67 -8.64 18.31
N LEU A 373 -6.21 -8.66 17.07
CA LEU A 373 -7.06 -8.69 15.88
C LEU A 373 -6.60 -9.73 14.87
N ASP A 374 -5.36 -10.20 14.98
CA ASP A 374 -4.68 -11.00 13.96
C ASP A 374 -4.99 -12.50 14.10
N LEU A 375 -4.65 -13.25 13.05
CA LEU A 375 -5.04 -14.66 12.90
C LEU A 375 -3.88 -15.66 12.83
N TYR A 376 -2.65 -15.23 13.14
CA TYR A 376 -1.50 -16.09 13.00
C TYR A 376 -1.50 -17.24 14.03
N SER A 377 -2.07 -17.03 15.21
CA SER A 377 -2.12 -17.96 16.36
C SER A 377 -3.00 -19.22 16.20
N LEU A 378 -2.95 -19.94 15.07
CA LEU A 378 -3.78 -21.14 14.81
C LEU A 378 -3.76 -22.16 15.96
N HIS A 379 -2.59 -22.73 16.28
CA HIS A 379 -2.45 -23.78 17.30
C HIS A 379 -2.76 -23.30 18.71
N ARG A 380 -2.25 -22.12 19.08
CA ARG A 380 -2.55 -21.51 20.38
C ARG A 380 -4.05 -21.25 20.56
N SER A 381 -4.75 -20.78 19.52
CA SER A 381 -6.20 -20.58 19.58
C SER A 381 -6.97 -21.88 19.75
N MET A 382 -6.51 -22.99 19.15
CA MET A 382 -7.09 -24.33 19.40
C MET A 382 -6.95 -24.75 20.85
N HIS A 383 -5.76 -24.56 21.44
CA HIS A 383 -5.51 -24.85 22.85
C HIS A 383 -6.40 -24.02 23.78
N GLU A 384 -6.56 -22.72 23.53
CA GLU A 384 -7.43 -21.86 24.36
C GLU A 384 -8.90 -22.31 24.34
N VAL A 385 -9.41 -22.74 23.18
CA VAL A 385 -10.77 -23.30 23.07
C VAL A 385 -10.90 -24.59 23.90
N ILE A 386 -9.93 -25.50 23.78
CA ILE A 386 -9.95 -26.76 24.55
C ILE A 386 -9.86 -26.48 26.06
N ALA A 387 -8.94 -25.60 26.47
CA ALA A 387 -8.72 -25.25 27.87
C ALA A 387 -9.93 -24.58 28.52
N TYR A 388 -10.64 -23.73 27.78
CA TYR A 388 -11.93 -23.19 28.21
C TYR A 388 -12.97 -24.30 28.41
N LEU A 389 -13.14 -25.15 27.40
CA LEU A 389 -14.14 -26.23 27.44
C LEU A 389 -13.84 -27.27 28.53
N ASP A 390 -12.58 -27.57 28.84
CA ASP A 390 -12.21 -28.51 29.91
C ASP A 390 -12.77 -28.08 31.26
N LYS A 391 -12.87 -26.77 31.51
CA LYS A 391 -13.40 -26.22 32.75
C LYS A 391 -14.91 -26.34 32.85
N ILE A 392 -15.62 -26.17 31.73
CA ILE A 392 -17.08 -25.96 31.74
C ILE A 392 -17.92 -27.08 31.11
N ASP A 393 -17.33 -27.86 30.19
CA ASP A 393 -17.96 -28.98 29.49
C ASP A 393 -16.88 -29.96 28.97
N PRO A 394 -16.36 -30.85 29.84
CA PRO A 394 -15.31 -31.81 29.45
C PRO A 394 -15.68 -32.72 28.27
N LYS A 395 -16.98 -32.96 28.05
CA LYS A 395 -17.44 -33.74 26.88
C LYS A 395 -17.30 -32.93 25.60
N ALA A 396 -17.60 -31.63 25.63
CA ALA A 396 -17.33 -30.73 24.51
C ALA A 396 -15.82 -30.59 24.26
N ALA A 397 -15.01 -30.52 25.32
CA ALA A 397 -13.56 -30.49 25.18
C ALA A 397 -12.99 -31.75 24.51
N ALA A 398 -13.52 -32.94 24.83
CA ALA A 398 -13.14 -34.19 24.16
C ALA A 398 -13.46 -34.15 22.65
N ARG A 399 -14.64 -33.64 22.26
CA ARG A 399 -14.99 -33.46 20.84
C ARG A 399 -14.08 -32.42 20.15
N ALA A 400 -13.74 -31.34 20.86
CA ALA A 400 -12.84 -30.32 20.32
C ALA A 400 -11.45 -30.88 20.02
N ARG A 401 -10.89 -31.70 20.94
CA ARG A 401 -9.63 -32.43 20.71
C ARG A 401 -9.70 -33.34 19.50
N GLU A 402 -10.78 -34.13 19.36
CA GLU A 402 -10.96 -35.02 18.22
C GLU A 402 -11.02 -34.26 16.88
N ARG A 403 -11.73 -33.13 16.84
CA ARG A 403 -11.81 -32.28 15.65
C ARG A 403 -10.47 -31.63 15.31
N TYR A 404 -9.79 -31.07 16.30
CA TYR A 404 -8.52 -30.37 16.10
C TYR A 404 -7.32 -31.30 15.87
N ALA A 405 -7.41 -32.60 16.21
CA ALA A 405 -6.39 -33.59 15.90
C ALA A 405 -6.09 -33.72 14.38
N CYS A 406 -6.99 -33.23 13.51
CA CYS A 406 -6.73 -33.10 12.08
C CYS A 406 -5.48 -32.25 11.76
N PHE A 407 -5.15 -31.26 12.60
CA PHE A 407 -4.00 -30.38 12.42
C PHE A 407 -2.66 -31.01 12.89
N ASP A 408 -2.69 -32.14 13.61
CA ASP A 408 -1.50 -32.78 14.21
C ASP A 408 -0.57 -33.42 13.16
N HIS A 409 -0.96 -33.42 11.88
CA HIS A 409 -0.13 -33.90 10.77
C HIS A 409 0.99 -32.92 10.38
N ALA A 410 0.93 -31.68 10.87
CA ALA A 410 1.99 -30.68 10.73
C ALA A 410 2.69 -30.46 12.08
N SER A 411 3.93 -29.96 12.06
CA SER A 411 4.67 -29.60 13.27
C SER A 411 3.80 -28.74 14.18
N ALA A 412 3.68 -29.11 15.47
CA ALA A 412 2.98 -28.29 16.45
C ALA A 412 3.57 -26.87 16.44
N ASP A 413 2.68 -25.88 16.34
CA ASP A 413 2.95 -24.43 16.23
C ASP A 413 3.30 -23.86 14.85
N ASP A 414 3.32 -24.66 13.78
CA ASP A 414 3.56 -24.14 12.43
C ASP A 414 2.33 -24.22 11.51
N GLY A 415 1.52 -23.16 11.53
CA GLY A 415 0.40 -23.00 10.60
C GLY A 415 0.84 -22.90 9.13
N GLN A 416 2.07 -22.44 8.83
CA GLN A 416 2.59 -22.43 7.47
C GLN A 416 2.90 -23.85 6.99
N ALA A 417 3.43 -24.72 7.86
CA ALA A 417 3.60 -26.13 7.55
C ALA A 417 2.28 -26.83 7.24
N TYR A 418 1.22 -26.56 8.02
CA TYR A 418 -0.14 -27.02 7.68
C TYR A 418 -0.57 -26.53 6.30
N GLY A 419 -0.45 -25.22 6.05
CA GLY A 419 -0.84 -24.59 4.79
C GLY A 419 -0.12 -25.20 3.59
N PHE A 420 1.18 -25.45 3.71
CA PHE A 420 2.01 -26.07 2.68
C PHE A 420 1.54 -27.50 2.40
N ALA A 421 1.37 -28.31 3.44
CA ALA A 421 0.93 -29.70 3.30
C ALA A 421 -0.46 -29.78 2.64
N ALA A 422 -1.41 -28.95 3.08
CA ALA A 422 -2.76 -28.92 2.55
C ALA A 422 -2.83 -28.38 1.11
N ALA A 423 -2.04 -27.35 0.76
CA ALA A 423 -2.04 -26.75 -0.58
C ALA A 423 -1.43 -27.66 -1.66
N PHE A 424 -0.43 -28.47 -1.30
CA PHE A 424 0.27 -29.35 -2.24
C PHE A 424 -0.18 -30.82 -2.15
N GLY A 425 -1.35 -31.08 -1.55
CA GLY A 425 -2.01 -32.39 -1.55
C GLY A 425 -1.36 -33.43 -0.62
N ALA A 426 -0.55 -33.01 0.34
CA ALA A 426 0.10 -33.86 1.32
C ALA A 426 -0.74 -34.09 2.60
N GLY A 427 -1.98 -33.59 2.65
CA GLY A 427 -2.91 -33.82 3.76
C GLY A 427 -4.35 -33.38 3.46
N PRO A 428 -5.36 -33.88 4.19
CA PRO A 428 -6.74 -33.42 4.07
C PRO A 428 -6.88 -32.00 4.63
N SER A 429 -7.84 -31.23 4.11
CA SER A 429 -8.24 -29.97 4.73
C SER A 429 -8.98 -30.23 6.03
N CYS A 430 -8.68 -29.42 7.06
CA CYS A 430 -9.36 -29.44 8.35
C CYS A 430 -10.51 -28.40 8.45
N GLU A 431 -10.94 -27.86 7.30
CA GLU A 431 -11.97 -26.81 7.22
C GLU A 431 -13.30 -27.25 7.87
N ASN A 432 -13.75 -28.46 7.58
CA ASN A 432 -14.99 -28.99 8.15
C ASN A 432 -14.90 -29.11 9.67
N GLN A 433 -13.77 -29.61 10.18
CA GLN A 433 -13.53 -29.77 11.62
C GLN A 433 -13.51 -28.41 12.32
N ALA A 434 -12.86 -27.40 11.74
CA ALA A 434 -12.81 -26.05 12.28
C ALA A 434 -14.20 -25.38 12.28
N ILE A 435 -14.97 -25.53 11.19
CA ILE A 435 -16.34 -25.00 11.09
C ILE A 435 -17.26 -25.69 12.10
N GLU A 436 -17.23 -27.01 12.19
CA GLU A 436 -18.05 -27.76 13.14
C GLU A 436 -17.74 -27.37 14.58
N GLN A 437 -16.46 -27.16 14.91
CA GLN A 437 -16.08 -26.74 16.25
C GLN A 437 -16.58 -25.32 16.56
N LEU A 438 -16.45 -24.37 15.63
CA LEU A 438 -17.00 -23.02 15.79
C LEU A 438 -18.53 -23.05 15.99
N VAL A 439 -19.24 -23.83 15.17
CA VAL A 439 -20.70 -23.99 15.29
C VAL A 439 -21.09 -24.62 16.62
N ASP A 440 -20.33 -25.59 17.13
CA ASP A 440 -20.61 -26.24 18.42
C ASP A 440 -20.49 -25.25 19.59
N VAL A 441 -19.44 -24.41 19.61
CA VAL A 441 -19.25 -23.36 20.64
C VAL A 441 -20.35 -22.30 20.55
N GLN A 442 -20.74 -21.89 19.34
CA GLN A 442 -21.80 -20.89 19.15
C GLN A 442 -23.19 -21.42 19.56
N ARG A 443 -23.52 -22.67 19.24
CA ARG A 443 -24.82 -23.27 19.60
C ARG A 443 -25.04 -23.38 21.10
N HIS A 444 -23.97 -23.65 21.86
CA HIS A 444 -24.03 -23.83 23.30
C HIS A 444 -23.68 -22.55 24.09
N ALA A 445 -23.52 -21.41 23.41
CA ALA A 445 -23.10 -20.14 24.01
C ALA A 445 -23.94 -19.73 25.23
N LEU A 446 -25.27 -19.80 25.12
CA LEU A 446 -26.17 -19.46 26.24
C LEU A 446 -26.03 -20.40 27.43
N ASP A 447 -25.80 -21.68 27.17
CA ASP A 447 -25.64 -22.69 28.24
C ASP A 447 -24.28 -22.53 28.93
N TYR A 448 -23.23 -22.27 28.16
CA TYR A 448 -21.89 -22.01 28.69
C TYR A 448 -21.85 -20.71 29.51
N ALA A 449 -22.45 -19.63 29.02
CA ALA A 449 -22.56 -18.37 29.75
C ALA A 449 -23.27 -18.53 31.12
N ARG A 450 -24.22 -19.45 31.23
CA ARG A 450 -24.95 -19.70 32.48
C ARG A 450 -24.17 -20.57 33.48
N ARG A 451 -23.21 -21.37 33.01
CA ARG A 451 -22.46 -22.33 33.85
C ARG A 451 -21.28 -21.70 34.59
N ASP A 452 -20.89 -20.45 34.27
CA ASP A 452 -19.61 -19.85 34.70
C ASP A 452 -19.76 -18.52 35.50
N GLY A 453 -20.96 -18.22 36.01
CA GLY A 453 -21.19 -17.03 36.88
C GLY A 453 -20.98 -15.65 36.20
N LEU A 454 -20.86 -14.57 36.98
CA LEU A 454 -20.74 -13.18 36.46
C LEU A 454 -19.45 -12.89 35.64
N ILE A 455 -18.49 -13.84 35.59
CA ILE A 455 -17.23 -13.77 34.80
C ILE A 455 -17.38 -14.53 33.45
N ALA A 456 -18.50 -15.21 33.23
CA ALA A 456 -18.73 -16.15 32.12
C ALA A 456 -18.77 -15.56 30.70
N GLU A 457 -19.29 -14.34 30.54
CA GLU A 457 -19.55 -13.79 29.20
C GLU A 457 -18.24 -13.41 28.49
N ASP A 458 -17.28 -12.88 29.25
CA ASP A 458 -15.96 -12.53 28.74
C ASP A 458 -15.19 -13.76 28.30
N GLU A 459 -15.02 -14.74 29.19
CA GLU A 459 -14.30 -16.00 28.90
C GLU A 459 -14.93 -16.73 27.70
N LEU A 460 -16.27 -16.75 27.63
CA LEU A 460 -16.98 -17.30 26.48
C LEU A 460 -16.69 -16.52 25.19
N PHE A 461 -16.73 -15.19 25.23
CA PHE A 461 -16.42 -14.36 24.06
C PHE A 461 -14.99 -14.62 23.57
N TYR A 462 -14.02 -14.72 24.48
CA TYR A 462 -12.63 -15.05 24.13
C TYR A 462 -12.51 -16.44 23.50
N ALA A 463 -13.18 -17.45 24.04
CA ALA A 463 -13.20 -18.79 23.46
C ALA A 463 -13.86 -18.81 22.06
N GLN A 464 -14.93 -18.04 21.87
CA GLN A 464 -15.60 -17.89 20.58
C GLN A 464 -14.70 -17.22 19.54
N GLN A 465 -14.00 -16.15 19.92
CA GLN A 465 -13.05 -15.49 19.01
C GLN A 465 -11.88 -16.42 18.67
N ASN A 466 -11.33 -17.17 19.63
CA ASN A 466 -10.31 -18.18 19.33
C ASN A 466 -10.83 -19.23 18.32
N ALA A 467 -12.05 -19.75 18.50
CA ALA A 467 -12.64 -20.69 17.53
C ALA A 467 -12.84 -20.06 16.13
N GLN A 468 -13.19 -18.78 16.07
CA GLN A 468 -13.29 -18.03 14.82
C GLN A 468 -11.93 -17.83 14.16
N THR A 469 -10.89 -17.54 14.95
CA THR A 469 -9.49 -17.46 14.50
C THR A 469 -9.04 -18.77 13.91
N VAL A 470 -9.28 -19.91 14.58
CA VAL A 470 -8.93 -21.24 14.03
C VAL A 470 -9.56 -21.47 12.66
N ARG A 471 -10.86 -21.18 12.51
CA ARG A 471 -11.56 -21.32 11.22
C ARG A 471 -10.96 -20.42 10.14
N ASN A 472 -10.68 -19.15 10.44
CA ASN A 472 -10.16 -18.22 9.43
C ASN A 472 -8.69 -18.51 9.11
N ALA A 473 -7.89 -18.91 10.10
CA ALA A 473 -6.49 -19.29 9.95
C ALA A 473 -6.34 -20.55 9.10
N GLU A 474 -7.23 -21.54 9.21
CA GLU A 474 -7.26 -22.72 8.34
C GLU A 474 -7.31 -22.32 6.85
N VAL A 475 -8.24 -21.43 6.51
CA VAL A 475 -8.43 -20.96 5.12
C VAL A 475 -7.24 -20.09 4.69
N TYR A 476 -6.77 -19.21 5.57
CA TYR A 476 -5.64 -18.32 5.30
C TYR A 476 -4.36 -19.08 4.98
N TYR A 477 -3.97 -20.04 5.82
CA TYR A 477 -2.71 -20.76 5.66
C TYR A 477 -2.69 -21.61 4.39
N ARG A 478 -3.84 -22.16 3.98
CA ARG A 478 -4.01 -22.82 2.68
C ARG A 478 -3.87 -21.85 1.52
N ALA A 479 -4.51 -20.68 1.62
CA ALA A 479 -4.48 -19.66 0.57
C ALA A 479 -3.08 -19.05 0.37
N MET A 480 -2.24 -19.03 1.42
CA MET A 480 -0.89 -18.47 1.42
C MET A 480 0.01 -18.99 0.29
N PHE A 481 -0.17 -20.25 -0.12
CA PHE A 481 0.61 -20.90 -1.18
C PHE A 481 -0.05 -20.84 -2.57
N SER A 482 -1.26 -20.27 -2.67
CA SER A 482 -2.04 -20.16 -3.92
C SER A 482 -2.06 -18.74 -4.51
N GLY A 483 -1.75 -17.69 -3.72
CA GLY A 483 -1.59 -16.32 -4.21
C GLY A 483 -1.63 -15.24 -3.12
N ARG A 484 -0.74 -14.23 -3.23
CA ARG A 484 -0.52 -13.16 -2.22
C ARG A 484 -1.75 -12.29 -1.90
N VAL A 485 -2.56 -11.96 -2.90
CA VAL A 485 -3.76 -11.11 -2.74
C VAL A 485 -4.85 -11.84 -1.94
N SER A 486 -5.01 -13.14 -2.17
CA SER A 486 -6.05 -13.93 -1.50
C SER A 486 -5.78 -14.05 0.00
N SER A 487 -4.54 -14.31 0.41
CA SER A 487 -4.18 -14.41 1.83
C SER A 487 -4.22 -13.04 2.53
N TRP A 488 -3.77 -11.97 1.86
CA TRP A 488 -3.88 -10.61 2.39
C TRP A 488 -5.33 -10.23 2.73
N ASN A 489 -6.24 -10.42 1.77
CA ASN A 489 -7.65 -10.07 1.96
C ASN A 489 -8.31 -10.88 3.08
N LEU A 490 -7.96 -12.16 3.21
CA LEU A 490 -8.46 -12.99 4.32
C LEU A 490 -8.00 -12.45 5.68
N ARG A 491 -6.78 -11.91 5.75
CA ARG A 491 -6.23 -11.32 6.98
C ARG A 491 -6.95 -10.04 7.40
N ASP A 492 -7.05 -9.07 6.51
CA ASP A 492 -7.75 -7.82 6.81
C ASP A 492 -9.26 -8.02 7.05
N GLN A 493 -9.89 -8.97 6.35
CA GLN A 493 -11.28 -9.35 6.62
C GLN A 493 -11.46 -9.97 8.00
N HIS A 494 -10.53 -10.83 8.42
CA HIS A 494 -10.55 -11.38 9.78
C HIS A 494 -10.39 -10.26 10.81
N MET A 495 -9.39 -9.38 10.68
CA MET A 495 -9.21 -8.25 11.61
C MET A 495 -10.47 -7.38 11.69
N ALA A 496 -11.12 -7.09 10.56
CA ALA A 496 -12.35 -6.31 10.53
C ALA A 496 -13.53 -7.05 11.21
N GLN A 497 -13.64 -8.37 11.01
CA GLN A 497 -14.63 -9.23 11.66
C GLN A 497 -14.43 -9.27 13.17
N THR A 498 -13.19 -9.44 13.63
CA THR A 498 -12.81 -9.47 15.04
C THR A 498 -13.08 -8.12 15.71
N LEU A 499 -12.74 -7.00 15.06
CA LEU A 499 -13.04 -5.66 15.56
C LEU A 499 -14.56 -5.43 15.69
N GLU A 500 -15.37 -5.87 14.72
CA GLU A 500 -16.83 -5.78 14.81
C GLU A 500 -17.42 -6.65 15.92
N ALA A 501 -16.88 -7.85 16.12
CA ALA A 501 -17.27 -8.70 17.23
C ALA A 501 -16.93 -8.06 18.59
N LEU A 502 -15.75 -7.45 18.70
CA LEU A 502 -15.30 -6.73 19.88
C LEU A 502 -16.16 -5.50 20.19
N LEU A 503 -16.45 -4.66 19.20
CA LEU A 503 -17.35 -3.50 19.37
C LEU A 503 -18.73 -3.94 19.89
N ARG A 504 -19.30 -5.01 19.33
CA ARG A 504 -20.59 -5.55 19.79
C ARG A 504 -20.52 -6.10 21.21
N HIS A 505 -19.44 -6.80 21.57
CA HIS A 505 -19.20 -7.30 22.92
C HIS A 505 -19.13 -6.16 23.93
N LEU A 506 -18.34 -5.14 23.62
CA LEU A 506 -18.15 -3.98 24.49
C LEU A 506 -19.38 -3.08 24.57
N ASP A 507 -20.23 -3.04 23.55
CA ASP A 507 -21.51 -2.32 23.58
C ASP A 507 -22.59 -3.03 24.42
N ARG A 508 -22.55 -4.36 24.56
CA ARG A 508 -23.52 -5.08 25.40
C ARG A 508 -23.38 -4.74 26.88
N ARG A 509 -22.19 -4.28 27.30
CA ARG A 509 -21.95 -3.75 28.63
C ARG A 509 -22.64 -2.39 28.91
N LYS A 510 -23.52 -1.93 28.01
CA LYS A 510 -24.34 -0.72 28.20
C LYS A 510 -25.20 -0.73 29.47
N GLU A 511 -25.49 -1.89 30.05
CA GLU A 511 -26.18 -1.96 31.35
C GLU A 511 -25.40 -1.28 32.50
N THR A 512 -24.09 -1.05 32.34
CA THR A 512 -23.25 -0.32 33.32
C THR A 512 -22.74 1.04 32.84
N HIS A 513 -22.84 1.37 31.54
CA HIS A 513 -22.35 2.65 30.98
C HIS A 513 -23.24 3.15 29.82
N ASP A 514 -23.66 4.42 29.87
CA ASP A 514 -24.63 5.00 28.93
C ASP A 514 -24.10 5.22 27.48
N GLU A 515 -22.78 5.22 27.27
CA GLU A 515 -22.16 5.53 25.97
C GLU A 515 -21.66 4.28 25.20
N PRO A 516 -21.78 4.25 23.85
CA PRO A 516 -21.18 3.20 23.02
C PRO A 516 -19.66 3.07 23.23
N ALA A 517 -19.14 1.86 23.07
CA ALA A 517 -17.70 1.62 23.17
C ALA A 517 -16.93 2.38 22.06
N ARG A 518 -15.87 3.07 22.46
CA ARG A 518 -14.88 3.71 21.57
C ARG A 518 -13.55 2.95 21.64
N ILE A 519 -12.94 2.69 20.48
CA ILE A 519 -11.78 1.79 20.35
C ILE A 519 -10.67 2.45 19.54
N VAL A 520 -9.44 2.33 20.04
CA VAL A 520 -8.23 2.63 19.27
C VAL A 520 -7.72 1.35 18.63
N VAL A 521 -7.31 1.40 17.37
CA VAL A 521 -6.69 0.28 16.67
C VAL A 521 -5.24 0.61 16.37
N TRP A 522 -4.32 -0.29 16.70
CA TRP A 522 -2.90 -0.17 16.35
C TRP A 522 -2.55 -1.22 15.30
N ALA A 523 -2.18 -0.78 14.10
CA ALA A 523 -1.75 -1.67 13.04
C ALA A 523 -0.78 -0.94 12.10
N HIS A 524 -0.14 -1.65 11.17
CA HIS A 524 0.70 -1.04 10.17
C HIS A 524 -0.09 -0.09 9.24
N ASN A 525 0.57 0.93 8.67
CA ASN A 525 -0.04 1.82 7.66
C ASN A 525 -0.68 1.05 6.49
N SER A 526 -0.13 -0.11 6.13
CA SER A 526 -0.68 -0.98 5.08
C SER A 526 -2.02 -1.62 5.44
N HIS A 527 -2.36 -1.71 6.73
CA HIS A 527 -3.67 -2.15 7.21
C HIS A 527 -4.58 -0.97 7.56
N VAL A 528 -4.00 0.11 8.11
CA VAL A 528 -4.75 1.30 8.55
C VAL A 528 -5.20 2.18 7.39
N GLY A 529 -4.40 2.36 6.34
CA GLY A 529 -4.74 3.23 5.23
C GLY A 529 -5.90 2.69 4.39
N ASP A 530 -6.69 3.56 3.75
CA ASP A 530 -7.73 3.14 2.80
C ASP A 530 -7.10 2.61 1.51
N ALA A 531 -7.22 1.30 1.25
CA ALA A 531 -6.58 0.66 0.10
C ALA A 531 -6.95 1.34 -1.23
N ARG A 532 -8.19 1.86 -1.35
CA ARG A 532 -8.70 2.49 -2.59
C ARG A 532 -7.86 3.68 -3.06
N ALA A 533 -7.07 4.26 -2.17
CA ALA A 533 -6.14 5.34 -2.42
C ALA A 533 -4.72 4.87 -2.78
N THR A 534 -4.51 3.58 -3.01
CA THR A 534 -3.20 2.97 -3.19
C THR A 534 -3.18 2.09 -4.43
N GLU A 535 -2.00 1.83 -5.01
CA GLU A 535 -1.91 0.93 -6.16
C GLU A 535 -2.27 -0.52 -5.82
N VAL A 536 -2.11 -0.96 -4.57
CA VAL A 536 -2.41 -2.33 -4.17
C VAL A 536 -3.91 -2.66 -4.23
N TRP A 537 -4.79 -1.66 -4.16
CA TRP A 537 -6.21 -1.85 -4.44
C TRP A 537 -6.47 -2.29 -5.88
N ALA A 538 -5.66 -1.82 -6.85
CA ALA A 538 -5.79 -2.27 -8.23
C ALA A 538 -5.53 -3.78 -8.36
N ASP A 539 -4.72 -4.36 -7.47
CA ASP A 539 -4.46 -5.79 -7.36
C ASP A 539 -5.56 -6.55 -6.60
N GLY A 540 -6.61 -5.85 -6.18
CA GLY A 540 -7.74 -6.40 -5.42
C GLY A 540 -7.47 -6.51 -3.93
N GLN A 541 -6.40 -5.90 -3.40
CA GLN A 541 -6.13 -5.91 -1.96
C GLN A 541 -7.12 -5.04 -1.19
N LEU A 542 -7.54 -5.53 -0.03
CA LEU A 542 -8.37 -4.84 0.95
C LEU A 542 -7.52 -4.46 2.16
N THR A 543 -7.91 -3.39 2.83
CA THR A 543 -7.31 -2.99 4.11
C THR A 543 -8.37 -2.87 5.20
N LEU A 544 -7.97 -3.10 6.44
CA LEU A 544 -8.80 -2.91 7.63
C LEU A 544 -9.39 -1.49 7.65
N GLY A 545 -8.57 -0.47 7.40
CA GLY A 545 -9.00 0.92 7.32
C GLY A 545 -10.11 1.16 6.31
N GLN A 546 -9.97 0.60 5.09
CA GLN A 546 -11.02 0.65 4.08
C GLN A 546 -12.30 -0.02 4.57
N LEU A 547 -12.22 -1.26 5.07
CA LEU A 547 -13.39 -2.04 5.49
C LEU A 547 -14.15 -1.35 6.64
N VAL A 548 -13.42 -0.81 7.61
CA VAL A 548 -13.98 -0.09 8.76
C VAL A 548 -14.59 1.24 8.31
N ARG A 549 -13.90 2.02 7.47
CA ARG A 549 -14.42 3.29 6.94
C ARG A 549 -15.68 3.07 6.09
N GLN A 550 -15.74 2.03 5.27
CA GLN A 550 -16.94 1.70 4.49
C GLN A 550 -18.16 1.35 5.37
N ARG A 551 -17.93 0.75 6.54
CA ARG A 551 -18.99 0.33 7.46
C ARG A 551 -19.45 1.44 8.41
N TYR A 552 -18.52 2.23 8.95
CA TYR A 552 -18.80 3.20 10.01
C TYR A 552 -18.71 4.66 9.56
N GLY A 553 -18.26 4.93 8.32
CA GLY A 553 -18.26 6.24 7.70
C GLY A 553 -17.51 7.30 8.53
N ALA A 554 -18.18 8.40 8.83
CA ALA A 554 -17.60 9.53 9.55
C ALA A 554 -17.25 9.24 11.02
N GLN A 555 -17.60 8.08 11.58
CA GLN A 555 -17.21 7.66 12.93
C GLN A 555 -15.80 7.08 13.01
N VAL A 556 -15.05 7.09 11.90
CA VAL A 556 -13.72 6.49 11.77
C VAL A 556 -12.69 7.58 11.50
N ARG A 557 -11.51 7.47 12.11
CA ARG A 557 -10.33 8.24 11.73
C ARG A 557 -9.14 7.32 11.46
N LEU A 558 -8.44 7.58 10.36
CA LEU A 558 -7.23 6.87 9.93
C LEU A 558 -6.05 7.82 10.03
N ILE A 559 -5.08 7.52 10.90
CA ILE A 559 -3.88 8.34 11.11
C ILE A 559 -2.67 7.52 10.64
N GLY A 560 -1.89 8.04 9.70
CA GLY A 560 -0.67 7.40 9.22
C GLY A 560 0.59 8.01 9.84
N PHE A 561 1.68 7.25 9.89
CA PHE A 561 3.00 7.75 10.26
C PHE A 561 4.01 7.63 9.12
N SER A 562 4.94 8.58 9.00
CA SER A 562 6.01 8.53 8.00
C SER A 562 7.35 8.97 8.59
N THR A 563 8.45 8.49 8.00
CA THR A 563 9.81 8.86 8.37
C THR A 563 10.70 8.95 7.14
N TYR A 564 11.56 9.98 7.10
CA TYR A 564 12.49 10.17 5.99
C TYR A 564 13.71 9.25 6.13
N THR A 565 14.29 9.13 7.33
CA THR A 565 15.50 8.34 7.58
C THR A 565 15.64 7.93 9.05
N GLY A 566 16.71 7.21 9.39
CA GLY A 566 17.05 6.87 10.77
C GLY A 566 17.41 5.41 10.95
N THR A 567 16.92 4.79 12.02
CA THR A 567 17.09 3.35 12.28
C THR A 567 15.77 2.67 12.60
N VAL A 568 15.70 1.37 12.33
CA VAL A 568 14.54 0.51 12.53
C VAL A 568 14.97 -0.85 13.07
N THR A 569 14.17 -1.44 13.95
CA THR A 569 14.32 -2.86 14.33
C THR A 569 13.59 -3.73 13.32
N ALA A 570 14.33 -4.51 12.53
CA ALA A 570 13.77 -5.40 11.52
C ALA A 570 14.69 -6.61 11.31
N ALA A 571 14.17 -7.67 10.70
CA ALA A 571 14.97 -8.80 10.27
C ALA A 571 15.34 -8.68 8.78
N SER A 572 16.44 -9.31 8.36
CA SER A 572 16.80 -9.42 6.93
C SER A 572 15.93 -10.45 6.17
N GLU A 573 15.39 -11.44 6.89
CA GLU A 573 14.56 -12.51 6.34
C GLU A 573 13.50 -12.99 7.33
N TRP A 574 12.50 -13.70 6.81
CA TRP A 574 11.39 -14.21 7.60
C TRP A 574 11.89 -15.23 8.63
N GLY A 575 11.50 -15.06 9.90
CA GLY A 575 12.00 -15.90 10.99
C GLY A 575 13.40 -15.54 11.48
N GLY A 576 14.04 -14.51 10.90
CA GLY A 576 15.35 -14.03 11.31
C GLY A 576 15.35 -13.32 12.68
N ALA A 577 16.55 -13.09 13.22
CA ALA A 577 16.72 -12.33 14.45
C ALA A 577 16.40 -10.84 14.26
N ALA A 578 16.05 -10.16 15.36
CA ALA A 578 15.91 -8.71 15.37
C ALA A 578 17.28 -8.03 15.16
N GLU A 579 17.38 -7.17 14.15
CA GLU A 579 18.56 -6.36 13.86
C GLU A 579 18.21 -4.87 13.97
N ARG A 580 19.17 -4.05 14.42
CA ARG A 580 19.07 -2.59 14.29
C ARG A 580 19.62 -2.18 12.93
N LYS A 581 18.73 -1.84 11.99
CA LYS A 581 19.05 -1.52 10.59
C LYS A 581 18.93 -0.03 10.31
N VAL A 582 19.68 0.47 9.32
CA VAL A 582 19.66 1.88 8.88
C VAL A 582 18.58 2.06 7.81
N VAL A 583 17.59 2.90 8.10
CA VAL A 583 16.59 3.31 7.11
C VAL A 583 17.26 4.27 6.14
N ARG A 584 17.23 3.95 4.84
CA ARG A 584 17.82 4.82 3.81
C ARG A 584 17.03 6.15 3.76
N PRO A 585 17.64 7.25 3.31
CA PRO A 585 16.88 8.44 2.93
C PRO A 585 15.71 8.07 2.00
N ALA A 586 14.58 8.75 2.14
CA ALA A 586 13.42 8.43 1.34
C ALA A 586 13.67 8.64 -0.16
N LEU A 587 12.97 7.87 -0.99
CA LEU A 587 13.13 7.95 -2.43
C LEU A 587 12.54 9.23 -3.00
N ASN A 588 13.15 9.73 -4.07
CA ASN A 588 12.62 10.89 -4.78
C ASN A 588 11.20 10.63 -5.29
N GLY A 589 10.33 11.63 -5.19
CA GLY A 589 8.91 11.55 -5.52
C GLY A 589 8.04 10.88 -4.44
N SER A 590 8.61 10.54 -3.27
CA SER A 590 7.85 9.97 -2.15
C SER A 590 7.12 11.04 -1.32
N ILE A 591 6.14 10.60 -0.53
CA ILE A 591 5.50 11.46 0.48
C ILE A 591 6.49 11.80 1.59
N GLU A 592 7.37 10.87 1.96
CA GLU A 592 8.43 11.10 2.95
C GLU A 592 9.40 12.19 2.50
N GLU A 593 9.82 12.21 1.22
CA GLU A 593 10.65 13.29 0.67
C GLU A 593 9.91 14.64 0.69
N LEU A 594 8.65 14.67 0.24
CA LEU A 594 7.85 15.91 0.28
C LEU A 594 7.79 16.50 1.71
N LEU A 595 7.61 15.65 2.71
CA LEU A 595 7.51 16.06 4.11
C LEU A 595 8.87 16.48 4.69
N HIS A 596 9.97 15.85 4.25
CA HIS A 596 11.34 16.26 4.57
C HIS A 596 11.67 17.66 4.01
N GLU A 597 11.28 17.92 2.76
CA GLU A 597 11.54 19.20 2.06
C GLU A 597 10.90 20.41 2.73
N THR A 598 9.95 20.23 3.65
CA THR A 598 9.38 21.34 4.42
C THR A 598 10.39 21.93 5.41
N GLY A 599 11.50 21.22 5.70
CA GLY A 599 12.51 21.61 6.68
C GLY A 599 12.02 21.54 8.13
N ARG A 600 10.91 20.85 8.40
CA ARG A 600 10.34 20.69 9.75
C ARG A 600 10.62 19.28 10.24
N SER A 601 11.09 19.15 11.48
CA SER A 601 11.50 17.83 11.99
C SER A 601 10.32 16.91 12.30
N ASN A 602 9.32 17.37 13.06
CA ASN A 602 8.21 16.52 13.51
C ASN A 602 6.90 17.29 13.49
N PHE A 603 5.90 16.83 12.73
CA PHE A 603 4.65 17.56 12.57
C PHE A 603 3.48 16.66 12.13
N LEU A 604 2.27 17.14 12.38
CA LEU A 604 1.02 16.64 11.83
C LEU A 604 0.65 17.46 10.59
N VAL A 605 0.17 16.80 9.54
CA VAL A 605 -0.52 17.45 8.43
C VAL A 605 -1.82 16.73 8.11
N SER A 606 -2.88 17.48 7.82
CA SER A 606 -4.19 16.93 7.53
C SER A 606 -4.98 17.81 6.56
N ALA A 607 -5.50 17.20 5.50
CA ALA A 607 -6.45 17.84 4.59
C ALA A 607 -7.82 18.10 5.23
N LEU A 608 -8.13 17.44 6.36
CA LEU A 608 -9.35 17.71 7.14
C LEU A 608 -9.22 18.99 7.96
N ILE A 609 -8.05 19.24 8.57
CA ILE A 609 -7.80 20.45 9.36
C ILE A 609 -7.55 21.65 8.44
N SER A 610 -6.70 21.49 7.42
CA SER A 610 -6.41 22.55 6.45
C SER A 610 -6.62 22.10 5.02
N ARG A 611 -7.55 22.76 4.32
CA ARG A 611 -7.86 22.47 2.91
C ARG A 611 -6.67 22.74 1.98
N ASP A 612 -5.76 23.62 2.35
CA ASP A 612 -4.57 23.93 1.56
C ASP A 612 -3.64 22.70 1.43
N ALA A 613 -3.70 21.76 2.38
CA ALA A 613 -2.96 20.49 2.30
C ALA A 613 -3.58 19.49 1.31
N ALA A 614 -4.82 19.70 0.85
CA ALA A 614 -5.55 18.71 0.04
C ALA A 614 -4.90 18.47 -1.32
N ASP A 615 -4.46 19.52 -2.02
CA ASP A 615 -3.86 19.37 -3.35
C ASP A 615 -2.46 18.72 -3.28
N PRO A 616 -1.51 19.18 -2.43
CA PRO A 616 -0.20 18.53 -2.28
C PRO A 616 -0.27 17.06 -1.84
N LEU A 617 -1.20 16.73 -0.93
CA LEU A 617 -1.41 15.37 -0.42
C LEU A 617 -2.34 14.53 -1.30
N GLY A 618 -3.06 15.14 -2.24
CA GLY A 618 -3.95 14.47 -3.18
C GLY A 618 -3.24 13.94 -4.43
N ALA A 619 -1.98 14.35 -4.64
CA ALA A 619 -1.12 13.85 -5.70
C ALA A 619 -0.66 12.42 -5.43
N VAL A 620 -0.56 11.60 -6.49
CA VAL A 620 0.01 10.26 -6.39
C VAL A 620 1.52 10.37 -6.13
N ARG A 621 1.99 9.69 -5.08
CA ARG A 621 3.40 9.66 -4.66
C ARG A 621 3.80 8.25 -4.28
N LEU A 622 5.09 7.99 -4.19
CA LEU A 622 5.57 6.79 -3.49
C LEU A 622 5.29 6.94 -1.98
N GLY A 623 4.84 5.87 -1.33
CA GLY A 623 4.72 5.79 0.13
C GLY A 623 5.53 4.61 0.66
N ARG A 624 6.30 4.85 1.73
CA ARG A 624 7.14 3.83 2.36
C ARG A 624 6.33 2.96 3.33
N ALA A 625 6.61 1.66 3.31
CA ALA A 625 6.04 0.67 4.20
C ALA A 625 7.08 -0.40 4.56
N ILE A 626 7.63 -0.31 5.76
CA ILE A 626 8.64 -1.25 6.26
C ILE A 626 7.98 -2.23 7.23
N GLY A 627 7.74 -3.46 6.79
CA GLY A 627 7.20 -4.48 7.67
C GLY A 627 8.21 -4.98 8.71
N VAL A 628 8.04 -6.24 9.11
CA VAL A 628 8.94 -6.93 10.05
C VAL A 628 10.28 -7.31 9.40
N ILE A 629 10.33 -7.25 8.07
CA ILE A 629 11.52 -7.42 7.25
C ILE A 629 11.86 -6.08 6.60
N TYR A 630 13.14 -5.74 6.56
CA TYR A 630 13.62 -4.57 5.83
C TYR A 630 14.83 -4.93 4.96
N ARG A 631 14.72 -4.66 3.65
CA ARG A 631 15.72 -4.96 2.62
C ARG A 631 16.14 -3.68 1.89
N PRO A 632 17.18 -2.97 2.36
CA PRO A 632 17.67 -1.74 1.76
C PRO A 632 18.03 -1.89 0.26
N GLU A 633 18.55 -3.06 -0.13
CA GLU A 633 19.07 -3.32 -1.48
C GLU A 633 17.96 -3.36 -2.54
N THR A 634 16.72 -3.67 -2.12
CA THR A 634 15.54 -3.78 -2.97
C THR A 634 14.42 -2.86 -2.49
N GLU A 635 14.77 -1.77 -1.81
CA GLU A 635 13.81 -0.96 -1.05
C GLU A 635 12.65 -0.45 -1.92
N ARG A 636 12.94 0.03 -3.14
CA ARG A 636 11.91 0.49 -4.08
C ARG A 636 10.89 -0.60 -4.42
N GLN A 637 11.33 -1.85 -4.59
CA GLN A 637 10.47 -2.97 -4.97
C GLN A 637 9.76 -3.58 -3.75
N SER A 638 10.42 -3.60 -2.61
CA SER A 638 9.97 -4.34 -1.42
C SER A 638 9.17 -3.47 -0.44
N HIS A 639 9.42 -2.16 -0.40
CA HIS A 639 8.96 -1.26 0.66
C HIS A 639 8.29 0.02 0.17
N TYR A 640 8.09 0.18 -1.14
CA TYR A 640 7.39 1.33 -1.70
C TYR A 640 6.27 0.91 -2.62
N PHE A 641 5.16 1.64 -2.53
CA PHE A 641 4.04 1.54 -3.45
C PHE A 641 3.44 2.92 -3.68
N HIS A 642 2.70 3.10 -4.77
CA HIS A 642 2.03 4.38 -5.04
C HIS A 642 0.81 4.58 -4.14
N VAL A 643 0.69 5.80 -3.60
CA VAL A 643 -0.38 6.23 -2.69
C VAL A 643 -0.88 7.63 -3.05
N ARG A 644 -2.12 7.92 -2.68
CA ARG A 644 -2.70 9.27 -2.60
C ARG A 644 -2.90 9.60 -1.11
N PRO A 645 -1.93 10.27 -0.48
CA PRO A 645 -1.88 10.42 0.98
C PRO A 645 -3.18 10.96 1.62
N ALA A 646 -3.80 11.99 1.03
CA ALA A 646 -5.04 12.60 1.53
C ALA A 646 -6.27 11.68 1.43
N ASP A 647 -6.27 10.74 0.48
CA ASP A 647 -7.36 9.77 0.33
C ASP A 647 -7.12 8.53 1.21
N GLN A 648 -5.85 8.21 1.45
CA GLN A 648 -5.43 7.06 2.25
C GLN A 648 -5.63 7.30 3.75
N PHE A 649 -5.30 8.49 4.25
CA PHE A 649 -5.36 8.85 5.67
C PHE A 649 -6.09 10.18 5.89
N ASP A 650 -6.73 10.32 7.05
CA ASP A 650 -7.32 11.58 7.50
C ASP A 650 -6.24 12.57 7.97
N ALA A 651 -5.12 12.06 8.49
CA ALA A 651 -3.94 12.83 8.81
C ALA A 651 -2.66 11.97 8.76
N ILE A 652 -1.52 12.64 8.60
CA ILE A 652 -0.20 12.03 8.62
C ILE A 652 0.66 12.72 9.67
N ILE A 653 1.27 11.93 10.54
CA ILE A 653 2.29 12.37 11.48
C ILE A 653 3.66 12.03 10.88
N HIS A 654 4.46 13.04 10.60
CA HIS A 654 5.80 12.90 10.09
C HIS A 654 6.82 13.07 11.21
N ILE A 655 7.82 12.19 11.23
CA ILE A 655 8.99 12.26 12.12
C ILE A 655 10.21 12.07 11.22
N ASP A 656 10.94 13.14 10.96
CA ASP A 656 11.96 13.19 9.89
C ASP A 656 13.09 12.17 10.11
N GLN A 657 13.53 12.03 11.37
CA GLN A 657 14.56 11.08 11.77
C GLN A 657 14.11 10.23 12.96
N THR A 658 14.15 8.91 12.79
CA THR A 658 13.64 7.95 13.79
C THR A 658 14.69 6.98 14.33
N ARG A 659 14.40 6.31 15.44
CA ARG A 659 15.25 5.30 16.08
C ARG A 659 14.61 3.92 16.09
N ALA A 660 15.46 2.91 16.10
CA ALA A 660 15.04 1.52 16.21
C ALA A 660 14.36 1.23 17.57
N LEU A 661 13.23 0.53 17.52
CA LEU A 661 12.45 0.10 18.67
C LEU A 661 13.22 -0.94 19.47
N GLU A 662 13.41 -0.71 20.76
CA GLU A 662 14.20 -1.60 21.62
C GLU A 662 13.39 -2.85 22.03
N PRO A 663 13.79 -4.06 21.60
CA PRO A 663 13.14 -5.30 22.02
C PRO A 663 13.39 -5.59 23.51
N LEU A 664 12.50 -6.34 24.16
CA LEU A 664 12.76 -6.81 25.53
C LEU A 664 13.95 -7.79 25.57
N GLU A 665 14.08 -8.65 24.55
CA GLU A 665 15.24 -9.51 24.34
C GLU A 665 16.29 -8.84 23.44
N VAL A 666 17.17 -8.06 24.04
CA VAL A 666 18.30 -7.45 23.33
C VAL A 666 19.37 -8.50 23.01
N THR A 667 19.62 -8.75 21.72
CA THR A 667 20.66 -9.68 21.25
C THR A 667 21.96 -8.94 20.90
N SER A 668 23.08 -9.67 20.84
CA SER A 668 24.37 -9.10 20.40
C SER A 668 24.32 -8.55 18.97
N LEU A 669 23.53 -9.18 18.08
CA LEU A 669 23.29 -8.70 16.72
C LEU A 669 22.59 -7.34 16.72
N TRP A 670 21.56 -7.18 17.57
CA TRP A 670 20.85 -5.90 17.68
C TRP A 670 21.74 -4.79 18.25
N VAL A 671 22.56 -5.10 19.27
CA VAL A 671 23.49 -4.14 19.88
C VAL A 671 24.55 -3.67 18.88
N ALA A 672 25.14 -4.60 18.11
CA ALA A 672 26.07 -4.28 17.05
C ALA A 672 25.40 -3.36 16.01
N GLY A 673 24.20 -3.75 15.56
CA GLY A 673 23.47 -3.07 14.50
C GLY A 673 24.21 -3.11 13.17
N GLU A 674 23.63 -2.44 12.17
CA GLU A 674 24.24 -2.29 10.86
C GLU A 674 25.40 -1.28 10.90
N THR A 675 26.58 -1.69 10.42
CA THR A 675 27.72 -0.79 10.26
C THR A 675 27.44 0.20 9.12
N PRO A 676 27.55 1.53 9.33
CA PRO A 676 27.39 2.50 8.25
C PRO A 676 28.37 2.22 7.10
N GLU A 677 27.91 2.30 5.85
CA GLU A 677 28.74 2.21 4.64
C GLU A 677 29.67 3.43 4.47
N THR A 678 30.53 3.70 5.46
CA THR A 678 31.61 4.68 5.37
C THR A 678 33.00 4.05 5.50
N TYR A 679 33.11 2.72 5.45
CA TYR A 679 34.39 2.03 5.37
C TYR A 679 34.67 1.62 3.91
N PRO A 680 35.69 2.19 3.24
CA PRO A 680 36.16 1.64 1.99
C PRO A 680 36.79 0.28 2.28
N THR A 681 36.11 -0.82 1.93
CA THR A 681 36.74 -2.14 1.92
C THR A 681 37.62 -2.22 0.68
N GLY A 682 38.84 -1.72 0.82
CA GLY A 682 39.90 -1.77 -0.17
C GLY A 682 41.24 -1.50 0.48
N LEU A 683 41.75 -2.50 1.20
CA LEU A 683 43.18 -2.72 1.44
C LEU A 683 43.49 -4.20 1.32
#